data_AF-A0A9P8DWP3-F1
#
_entry.id   AF-A0A9P8DWP3-F1
#
_cell.length_a   1.000
_cell.length_b   1.000
_cell.length_c   1.000
_cell.angle_alpha   90.00
_cell.angle_beta   90.00
_cell.angle_gamma   90.00
#
_symmetry.space_group_name_H-M   'P 1'
#
loop_
_entity.id
_entity.type
_entity.pdbx_description
1 polymer ?
#
loop_
_entity_poly.entity_id
_entity_poly.type
_entity_poly.pdbx_seq_one_letter_code
_entity_poly.pdbx_strand_id
1 'polypeptide(L)'
;MAHPQQGGGHYADDGYGHGNDGYYQDDQNQAYYDHNQGYGNGQDSYYDEGTGHYAQGEHGPYQGQHGQDGYYHAGHNGYQDEYYNDQYYDQGHAGQQGARQPRGHSEEDSETFSDFTMRSDMARAAEMDYYGRGDERYNSYNGEQGGRGGFRPPSSQVSYGGNRSSGASTPVYGMDYTNALPAGQRSREPYPAWTSDAQIPLSKEEIEDIFLDLTAKFGFQRDSMRNMFDHFMTLLDSRASRMSPNQALLSLHADYIGGDNANYRRWYFAAHLDLDDAVGFANMNLGKANRRTRKARKAAKKAAAQAETEEATLSSLEGDNSLEAAEYRWKSRMNKMSQHDRVRQIALYLLCWGEANQVRFMPELMCFIFKCADDYFNSPACQNKVEPVEEFTYLNNVITPLYNYCRDQGYEIFDGKYVRRERDHNKIIGYDDMNQLFWYPEGIERIIFEDKSRLVDLPPAERYERLQDVVWKKCFFKTFKETRSWFHNLVNFNRIWVIHITAYWFYTAYNSPTLYTKDYQQQRNNSPHGSAHFSAVALGGTVASAIMVLATLAEWSYVPRKWAGAQHLTKRLLFLILVLVINVAPAVYIFGVNQKGKIALALGIVQFLIALITFVFFSVMPLGGLFGSYLTGKSRRYVASQTFTASWPQLKGNAMWMSYGLWIMVFGAKLAESYFYLTLSLRDPIRILSTLKIRHCIGIKYVGTVLCYHQATVTLILMYITDLILFFLDTYLWYIILNTVYSVARSFYLGVSIWTPWRNIFSRLPKRIYSKVLATTDMEIKYKPKVLISQIWNAIIISMYREHLLAIDHVQKLLYHQVPSEQEGKRTLRAPTFFVSQEDHSFKTEFFPSQSEAERRISFFAQSLSTPIPEPVPVDNMPTFSVMIPHYGEKILLSLREIIREDDPYSRVTMLEYLKQLHPHEWDCFVKDTKILADETSQFNGEYEKTEKDTAKAKIDDLPFYCIGFKSAAPEYTLRTRIWASLRSQTLYRTISGFM
;
A
#
# COMPACT_ATOMS: atom_id res chain seq x y z
N MET A 1 48.37 -40.90 -29.78
CA MET A 1 49.75 -40.35 -29.73
C MET A 1 49.94 -39.83 -28.30
N ALA A 2 50.32 -40.70 -27.37
CA ALA A 2 51.71 -41.00 -26.97
C ALA A 2 52.28 -39.90 -26.03
N HIS A 3 52.34 -40.27 -24.73
CA HIS A 3 53.16 -39.85 -23.58
C HIS A 3 54.62 -39.38 -23.86
N PRO A 4 55.51 -38.99 -22.88
CA PRO A 4 55.47 -39.21 -21.39
C PRO A 4 56.11 -38.17 -20.38
N GLN A 5 55.79 -38.42 -19.09
CA GLN A 5 56.60 -38.42 -17.82
C GLN A 5 57.27 -37.14 -17.24
N GLN A 6 57.46 -36.94 -15.92
CA GLN A 6 57.71 -37.81 -14.73
C GLN A 6 56.96 -37.23 -13.48
N GLY A 7 56.34 -38.00 -12.56
CA GLY A 7 56.89 -38.77 -11.42
C GLY A 7 56.70 -37.96 -10.10
N GLY A 8 56.19 -38.40 -8.94
CA GLY A 8 55.75 -39.68 -8.38
C GLY A 8 56.04 -39.67 -6.86
N GLY A 9 55.05 -39.98 -6.00
CA GLY A 9 55.22 -40.37 -4.57
C GLY A 9 54.48 -39.46 -3.56
N HIS A 10 53.37 -39.77 -2.88
CA HIS A 10 52.84 -40.90 -2.08
C HIS A 10 53.05 -40.83 -0.54
N TYR A 11 51.92 -41.07 0.17
CA TYR A 11 51.64 -41.47 1.57
C TYR A 11 51.48 -40.35 2.62
N ALA A 12 50.27 -40.11 3.18
CA ALA A 12 49.43 -40.92 4.13
C ALA A 12 49.95 -40.78 5.58
N ASP A 13 49.18 -40.81 6.67
CA ASP A 13 47.76 -41.06 6.96
C ASP A 13 47.50 -40.56 8.40
N ASP A 14 46.21 -40.41 8.73
CA ASP A 14 45.56 -40.61 10.04
C ASP A 14 45.97 -39.90 11.34
N GLY A 15 44.95 -39.44 12.09
CA GLY A 15 45.05 -39.30 13.54
C GLY A 15 44.06 -38.38 14.27
N TYR A 16 42.79 -38.77 14.33
CA TYR A 16 41.77 -38.55 15.40
C TYR A 16 42.03 -37.60 16.60
N GLY A 17 41.03 -36.75 16.90
CA GLY A 17 40.26 -36.88 18.16
C GLY A 17 40.23 -35.70 19.17
N HIS A 18 38.99 -35.22 19.44
CA HIS A 18 38.48 -34.51 20.64
C HIS A 18 39.12 -33.17 21.05
N GLY A 19 38.45 -32.12 21.55
CA GLY A 19 37.09 -31.90 22.06
C GLY A 19 37.14 -30.88 23.21
N ASN A 20 36.22 -29.91 23.20
CA ASN A 20 35.65 -29.18 24.35
C ASN A 20 36.22 -27.82 24.87
N ASP A 21 35.32 -26.83 24.87
CA ASP A 21 34.98 -25.74 25.82
C ASP A 21 35.98 -24.69 26.35
N GLY A 22 35.55 -23.40 26.39
CA GLY A 22 35.98 -22.44 27.43
C GLY A 22 36.02 -20.93 27.11
N TYR A 23 34.95 -20.22 27.48
CA TYR A 23 34.72 -18.82 27.89
C TYR A 23 35.88 -17.77 28.11
N TYR A 24 35.59 -16.52 27.68
CA TYR A 24 35.96 -15.14 28.16
C TYR A 24 37.38 -14.78 28.65
N GLN A 25 37.97 -13.69 28.10
CA GLN A 25 38.47 -12.54 28.91
C GLN A 25 38.80 -11.27 28.08
N ASP A 26 38.36 -10.11 28.59
CA ASP A 26 38.77 -8.75 28.24
C ASP A 26 40.25 -8.50 28.58
N ASP A 27 40.92 -7.61 27.84
CA ASP A 27 42.00 -6.80 28.43
C ASP A 27 42.16 -5.43 27.76
N GLN A 28 42.16 -4.39 28.61
CA GLN A 28 42.50 -3.01 28.32
C GLN A 28 44.02 -2.83 28.35
N ASN A 29 44.60 -2.03 27.44
CA ASN A 29 45.78 -1.24 27.81
C ASN A 29 45.96 0.02 26.94
N GLN A 30 46.09 1.16 27.61
CA GLN A 30 46.48 2.46 27.08
C GLN A 30 48.01 2.60 27.06
N ALA A 31 48.56 3.27 26.05
CA ALA A 31 49.87 3.93 26.13
C ALA A 31 49.92 5.16 25.20
N TYR A 32 50.69 6.16 25.61
CA TYR A 32 50.65 7.59 25.29
C TYR A 32 52.02 8.07 24.73
N TYR A 33 52.02 9.18 23.97
CA TYR A 33 53.16 10.05 23.52
C TYR A 33 54.15 9.45 22.48
N ASP A 34 54.76 10.17 21.53
CA ASP A 34 55.23 11.57 21.51
C ASP A 34 55.48 12.13 20.06
N HIS A 35 55.89 13.40 20.02
CA HIS A 35 55.86 14.46 19.02
C HIS A 35 57.09 14.55 18.06
N ASN A 36 56.87 15.23 16.91
CA ASN A 36 57.66 16.35 16.36
C ASN A 36 58.49 16.24 15.04
N GLN A 37 58.20 17.23 14.16
CA GLN A 37 59.04 18.04 13.24
C GLN A 37 59.49 17.57 11.83
N GLY A 38 59.07 18.33 10.79
CA GLY A 38 60.04 19.02 9.88
C GLY A 38 59.86 19.00 8.35
N TYR A 39 59.03 19.91 7.81
CA TYR A 39 59.03 20.65 6.51
C TYR A 39 59.84 20.19 5.25
N GLY A 40 59.17 20.20 4.07
CA GLY A 40 59.74 20.76 2.83
C GLY A 40 59.39 20.16 1.44
N ASN A 41 58.29 20.63 0.82
CA ASN A 41 57.99 20.83 -0.63
C ASN A 41 58.28 19.77 -1.73
N GLY A 42 57.23 19.46 -2.53
CA GLY A 42 57.36 19.38 -4.00
C GLY A 42 56.62 18.25 -4.74
N GLN A 43 55.35 18.50 -5.12
CA GLN A 43 54.64 18.08 -6.34
C GLN A 43 54.36 16.60 -6.71
N ASP A 44 53.06 16.37 -6.97
CA ASP A 44 52.41 15.40 -7.87
C ASP A 44 52.51 13.89 -7.60
N SER A 45 51.44 13.30 -7.04
CA SER A 45 50.70 12.17 -7.66
C SER A 45 49.53 11.72 -6.78
N TYR A 46 48.33 11.69 -7.34
CA TYR A 46 47.11 11.13 -6.74
C TYR A 46 47.22 9.61 -6.59
N TYR A 47 47.13 9.12 -5.35
CA TYR A 47 46.62 7.79 -4.99
C TYR A 47 45.83 7.94 -3.67
N ASP A 48 44.54 7.60 -3.74
CA ASP A 48 43.61 7.52 -2.62
C ASP A 48 43.50 6.04 -2.21
N GLU A 49 43.94 5.71 -1.01
CA GLU A 49 43.65 4.43 -0.37
C GLU A 49 42.98 4.70 0.99
N GLY A 50 41.65 4.55 0.98
CA GLY A 50 40.91 3.70 1.91
C GLY A 50 40.88 4.12 3.38
N THR A 51 39.75 4.66 3.82
CA THR A 51 38.91 4.09 4.91
C THR A 51 37.66 4.95 5.08
N GLY A 52 36.52 4.48 4.56
CA GLY A 52 35.24 5.20 4.64
C GLY A 52 34.13 4.31 5.18
N HIS A 53 33.90 4.39 6.48
CA HIS A 53 32.67 3.97 7.12
C HIS A 53 31.51 4.84 6.64
N TYR A 54 30.34 4.22 6.50
CA TYR A 54 29.10 4.85 6.07
C TYR A 54 28.64 5.92 7.07
N ALA A 55 28.65 7.19 6.64
CA ALA A 55 27.85 8.28 7.20
C ALA A 55 27.51 9.26 6.06
N GLN A 56 26.23 9.61 5.93
CA GLN A 56 25.73 10.63 5.01
C GLN A 56 25.85 12.03 5.64
N GLY A 57 26.28 13.03 4.87
CA GLY A 57 26.13 14.45 5.19
C GLY A 57 26.36 15.33 3.95
N GLU A 58 25.36 16.12 3.58
CA GLU A 58 25.36 17.10 2.48
C GLU A 58 26.10 18.42 2.83
N HIS A 59 26.62 19.12 1.81
CA HIS A 59 26.52 20.58 1.51
C HIS A 59 27.49 20.95 0.34
N GLY A 60 27.08 21.07 -0.93
CA GLY A 60 26.63 22.28 -1.68
C GLY A 60 27.62 22.64 -2.82
N PRO A 61 27.33 23.42 -3.90
CA PRO A 61 26.15 24.28 -4.17
C PRO A 61 25.52 24.17 -5.61
N TYR A 62 24.42 24.89 -5.83
CA TYR A 62 23.73 25.23 -7.10
C TYR A 62 22.59 24.33 -7.65
N GLN A 63 21.37 24.65 -7.18
CA GLN A 63 20.28 25.30 -7.95
C GLN A 63 19.55 24.53 -9.08
N GLY A 64 18.39 23.96 -8.72
CA GLY A 64 17.14 23.86 -9.53
C GLY A 64 17.00 22.68 -10.51
N GLN A 65 15.84 22.05 -10.75
CA GLN A 65 14.49 22.13 -10.21
C GLN A 65 13.68 20.97 -10.83
N HIS A 66 13.24 20.00 -10.02
CA HIS A 66 12.11 19.08 -10.23
C HIS A 66 11.86 18.44 -8.84
N GLY A 67 10.68 18.43 -8.22
CA GLY A 67 9.34 18.39 -8.78
C GLY A 67 8.76 17.00 -8.48
N GLN A 68 8.37 16.74 -7.23
CA GLN A 68 7.44 15.65 -6.93
C GLN A 68 6.59 15.96 -5.71
N ASP A 69 5.29 15.84 -5.95
CA ASP A 69 4.16 16.03 -5.05
C ASP A 69 4.17 15.03 -3.88
N GLY A 70 3.91 15.56 -2.69
CA GLY A 70 3.78 14.78 -1.46
C GLY A 70 3.29 15.69 -0.34
N TYR A 71 1.97 15.82 -0.24
CA TYR A 71 1.23 16.67 0.69
C TYR A 71 1.62 16.47 2.17
N TYR A 72 2.41 17.39 2.71
CA TYR A 72 2.41 17.79 4.11
C TYR A 72 2.53 19.33 4.15
N HIS A 73 1.43 20.02 4.39
CA HIS A 73 1.46 21.45 4.72
C HIS A 73 0.85 21.65 6.11
N ALA A 74 1.71 21.57 7.13
CA ALA A 74 1.55 22.31 8.37
C ALA A 74 2.47 23.53 8.24
N GLY A 75 1.93 24.64 7.74
CA GLY A 75 2.65 25.91 7.69
C GLY A 75 2.63 26.55 9.07
N HIS A 76 3.75 26.45 9.79
CA HIS A 76 4.12 27.43 10.81
C HIS A 76 4.76 28.62 10.11
N ASN A 77 3.98 29.67 9.86
CA ASN A 77 4.51 31.00 9.60
C ASN A 77 4.22 31.85 10.83
N GLY A 78 5.29 32.37 11.42
CA GLY A 78 5.26 33.21 12.61
C GLY A 78 4.42 34.47 12.39
N TYR A 79 3.51 34.70 13.32
CA TYR A 79 2.97 36.02 13.60
C TYR A 79 3.60 36.50 14.91
N GLN A 80 4.40 37.54 14.76
CA GLN A 80 5.03 38.30 15.82
C GLN A 80 4.01 39.37 16.24
N ASP A 81 3.34 39.15 17.37
CA ASP A 81 2.44 40.13 17.98
C ASP A 81 3.27 41.07 18.87
N GLU A 82 3.43 42.31 18.44
CA GLU A 82 3.76 43.47 19.27
C GLU A 82 3.10 44.69 18.64
N TYR A 83 2.07 45.26 19.27
CA TYR A 83 1.99 46.67 19.69
C TYR A 83 0.60 47.03 20.26
N TYR A 84 0.66 47.79 21.35
CA TYR A 84 -0.44 48.39 22.11
C TYR A 84 -1.06 49.63 21.40
N ASN A 85 -2.31 49.92 21.76
CA ASN A 85 -3.04 51.22 21.79
C ASN A 85 -2.95 52.19 20.59
N ASP A 86 -4.12 52.60 20.05
CA ASP A 86 -4.58 53.98 20.29
C ASP A 86 -6.07 54.20 19.97
N GLN A 87 -6.67 55.03 20.82
CA GLN A 87 -8.05 55.54 20.80
C GLN A 87 -8.25 56.57 19.69
N TYR A 88 -9.43 56.63 19.08
CA TYR A 88 -10.07 57.89 18.68
C TYR A 88 -11.61 57.77 18.70
N TYR A 89 -12.24 58.59 19.55
CA TYR A 89 -13.64 59.02 19.46
C TYR A 89 -13.78 60.03 18.30
N ASP A 90 -14.89 60.07 17.57
CA ASP A 90 -15.97 61.04 17.83
C ASP A 90 -17.16 60.95 16.83
N GLN A 91 -18.27 61.47 17.34
CA GLN A 91 -19.67 61.59 16.96
C GLN A 91 -20.08 62.05 15.54
N GLY A 92 -21.35 61.75 15.20
CA GLY A 92 -22.14 62.53 14.24
C GLY A 92 -23.52 61.95 13.90
N HIS A 93 -24.54 62.35 14.65
CA HIS A 93 -25.99 62.03 14.50
C HIS A 93 -26.67 62.56 13.22
N ALA A 94 -27.76 61.88 12.78
CA ALA A 94 -29.16 62.38 12.73
C ALA A 94 -29.99 62.07 11.44
N GLY A 95 -31.27 61.68 11.65
CA GLY A 95 -32.40 61.83 10.70
C GLY A 95 -32.93 60.53 10.06
N GLN A 96 -33.85 59.71 10.62
CA GLN A 96 -35.25 59.86 11.07
C GLN A 96 -36.34 59.61 9.98
N GLN A 97 -37.32 58.75 10.34
CA GLN A 97 -38.66 58.50 9.77
C GLN A 97 -38.76 57.62 8.50
N GLY A 98 -39.65 56.62 8.35
CA GLY A 98 -40.70 56.07 9.21
C GLY A 98 -41.60 55.07 8.44
N ALA A 99 -41.87 53.93 9.09
CA ALA A 99 -43.16 53.19 9.18
C ALA A 99 -43.73 52.26 8.05
N ARG A 100 -44.08 51.03 8.52
CA ARG A 100 -45.18 50.06 8.17
C ARG A 100 -44.93 48.91 7.17
N GLN A 101 -44.74 47.68 7.66
CA GLN A 101 -45.80 46.63 7.81
C GLN A 101 -45.27 45.31 8.46
N PRO A 102 -46.14 44.47 9.08
CA PRO A 102 -45.78 43.30 9.91
C PRO A 102 -46.25 41.91 9.39
N ARG A 103 -45.62 40.83 9.88
CA ARG A 103 -46.13 39.47 10.28
C ARG A 103 -44.98 38.45 10.14
N GLY A 104 -44.57 37.63 11.12
CA GLY A 104 -45.06 37.30 12.47
C GLY A 104 -45.15 35.76 12.65
N HIS A 105 -44.57 35.26 13.76
CA HIS A 105 -44.41 33.88 14.29
C HIS A 105 -43.06 33.20 13.96
N SER A 106 -42.03 33.14 14.82
CA SER A 106 -41.80 32.91 16.28
C SER A 106 -41.58 31.43 16.62
N GLU A 107 -40.31 31.08 16.85
CA GLU A 107 -39.87 29.93 17.67
C GLU A 107 -39.02 30.49 18.81
N GLU A 108 -39.57 30.43 20.03
CA GLU A 108 -38.85 30.30 21.29
C GLU A 108 -39.50 29.10 21.96
N ASP A 109 -38.71 28.10 22.36
CA ASP A 109 -38.88 27.44 23.66
C ASP A 109 -37.64 26.61 23.98
N SER A 110 -36.96 27.05 25.04
CA SER A 110 -35.89 26.39 25.76
C SER A 110 -36.48 25.30 26.67
N GLU A 111 -35.99 24.06 26.57
CA GLU A 111 -36.17 23.08 27.65
C GLU A 111 -34.85 22.35 27.96
N THR A 112 -34.25 22.75 29.08
CA THR A 112 -33.38 21.94 29.93
C THR A 112 -34.08 20.64 30.30
N PHE A 113 -33.48 19.47 30.03
CA PHE A 113 -34.08 18.20 30.43
C PHE A 113 -33.09 17.25 31.11
N SER A 114 -33.19 17.21 32.43
CA SER A 114 -32.78 16.14 33.33
C SER A 114 -33.96 15.19 33.56
N ASP A 115 -33.65 13.89 33.64
CA ASP A 115 -34.48 12.79 34.19
C ASP A 115 -35.39 12.03 33.21
N PHE A 116 -34.97 10.83 32.78
CA PHE A 116 -35.88 9.82 32.22
C PHE A 116 -35.63 8.45 32.85
N THR A 117 -36.51 8.13 33.79
CA THR A 117 -36.98 6.78 34.08
C THR A 117 -37.87 6.32 32.91
N MET A 118 -37.55 5.19 32.28
CA MET A 118 -38.42 4.57 31.27
C MET A 118 -39.25 3.45 31.93
N ARG A 119 -40.53 3.75 32.15
CA ARG A 119 -41.60 2.76 32.30
C ARG A 119 -42.11 2.41 30.89
N SER A 120 -42.42 1.14 30.74
CA SER A 120 -42.85 0.41 29.55
C SER A 120 -44.19 0.86 28.95
N ASP A 121 -44.27 0.89 27.62
CA ASP A 121 -45.51 0.74 26.85
C ASP A 121 -45.32 -0.29 25.71
N MET A 122 -45.43 -1.57 26.09
CA MET A 122 -45.75 -2.69 25.17
C MET A 122 -47.04 -3.38 25.65
N ALA A 123 -48.05 -2.57 25.95
CA ALA A 123 -49.37 -3.04 26.35
C ALA A 123 -50.46 -2.45 25.44
N ARG A 124 -50.44 -2.82 24.15
CA ARG A 124 -51.67 -2.87 23.34
C ARG A 124 -51.53 -3.65 22.03
N ALA A 125 -51.14 -4.91 22.14
CA ALA A 125 -51.41 -5.91 21.11
C ALA A 125 -51.81 -7.22 21.81
N ALA A 126 -53.03 -7.67 21.51
CA ALA A 126 -53.63 -8.95 21.89
C ALA A 126 -54.20 -9.08 23.33
N GLU A 127 -55.37 -8.47 23.52
CA GLU A 127 -56.45 -9.07 24.29
C GLU A 127 -57.27 -9.93 23.29
N MET A 128 -57.21 -11.25 23.39
CA MET A 128 -58.19 -12.22 22.88
C MET A 128 -57.84 -13.63 23.44
N ASP A 129 -58.89 -14.32 23.90
CA ASP A 129 -58.99 -15.74 24.28
C ASP A 129 -58.61 -16.20 25.71
N TYR A 130 -59.66 -16.12 26.52
CA TYR A 130 -60.01 -16.93 27.69
C TYR A 130 -60.35 -18.39 27.29
N TYR A 131 -59.68 -19.41 27.85
CA TYR A 131 -60.27 -20.66 28.41
C TYR A 131 -59.20 -21.65 28.93
N GLY A 132 -59.35 -22.10 30.20
CA GLY A 132 -59.37 -23.54 30.53
C GLY A 132 -58.20 -24.23 31.27
N ARG A 133 -58.48 -24.61 32.54
CA ARG A 133 -57.99 -25.80 33.33
C ARG A 133 -56.48 -25.96 33.58
N GLY A 134 -55.96 -26.27 34.77
CA GLY A 134 -56.52 -26.97 35.94
C GLY A 134 -55.59 -28.14 36.31
N ASP A 135 -55.34 -28.30 37.62
CA ASP A 135 -54.76 -29.47 38.32
C ASP A 135 -53.23 -29.69 38.25
N GLU A 136 -52.52 -30.18 39.27
CA GLU A 136 -52.77 -30.50 40.68
C GLU A 136 -51.43 -30.88 41.34
N ARG A 137 -51.36 -30.76 42.68
CA ARG A 137 -50.66 -31.63 43.67
C ARG A 137 -49.11 -31.80 43.60
N TYR A 138 -48.33 -32.03 44.68
CA TYR A 138 -48.42 -32.03 46.15
C TYR A 138 -47.08 -32.64 46.63
N ASN A 139 -46.49 -32.15 47.75
CA ASN A 139 -45.83 -32.95 48.81
C ASN A 139 -44.56 -33.81 48.50
N SER A 140 -43.60 -34.10 49.39
CA SER A 140 -43.50 -34.02 50.85
C SER A 140 -42.21 -34.74 51.33
N TYR A 141 -41.66 -34.30 52.48
CA TYR A 141 -40.91 -35.06 53.52
C TYR A 141 -39.44 -35.49 53.26
N ASN A 142 -38.54 -35.69 54.25
CA ASN A 142 -38.37 -35.33 55.68
C ASN A 142 -37.07 -36.03 56.19
N GLY A 143 -36.55 -35.62 57.36
CA GLY A 143 -35.71 -36.46 58.26
C GLY A 143 -34.23 -36.04 58.40
N GLU A 144 -33.84 -35.27 59.44
CA GLU A 144 -33.38 -35.69 60.80
C GLU A 144 -31.87 -36.12 60.82
N GLN A 145 -30.96 -35.79 61.76
CA GLN A 145 -31.06 -35.48 63.20
C GLN A 145 -29.72 -34.89 63.76
N GLY A 146 -29.81 -33.90 64.69
CA GLY A 146 -28.91 -33.58 65.83
C GLY A 146 -27.44 -33.11 65.60
N GLY A 147 -26.85 -32.09 66.26
CA GLY A 147 -27.21 -31.22 67.38
C GLY A 147 -25.97 -30.88 68.26
N ARG A 148 -25.74 -29.58 68.56
CA ARG A 148 -24.73 -28.88 69.43
C ARG A 148 -23.60 -28.18 68.64
N GLY A 149 -23.32 -26.88 68.68
CA GLY A 149 -23.89 -25.68 69.32
C GLY A 149 -22.80 -24.58 69.39
N GLY A 150 -23.09 -23.32 68.98
CA GLY A 150 -22.26 -22.14 69.33
C GLY A 150 -21.81 -21.15 68.22
N PHE A 151 -22.76 -20.34 67.71
CA PHE A 151 -22.70 -18.95 67.16
C PHE A 151 -21.59 -18.39 66.22
N ARG A 152 -22.12 -18.03 65.02
CA ARG A 152 -21.74 -17.23 63.81
C ARG A 152 -21.45 -15.73 64.05
N PRO A 153 -21.09 -14.84 63.04
CA PRO A 153 -21.50 -14.82 61.60
C PRO A 153 -20.50 -14.18 60.57
N PRO A 154 -20.86 -13.84 59.31
CA PRO A 154 -21.81 -14.42 58.33
C PRO A 154 -21.15 -14.71 56.93
N SER A 155 -21.46 -15.85 56.27
CA SER A 155 -22.23 -16.01 55.01
C SER A 155 -21.60 -15.45 53.71
N SER A 156 -21.63 -16.06 52.52
CA SER A 156 -22.45 -17.14 51.93
C SER A 156 -21.82 -17.47 50.55
N GLN A 157 -21.36 -18.70 50.36
CA GLN A 157 -21.98 -19.76 49.52
C GLN A 157 -21.84 -19.63 48.00
N VAL A 158 -21.09 -20.60 47.47
CA VAL A 158 -21.25 -21.25 46.17
C VAL A 158 -22.29 -22.38 46.30
N SER A 159 -23.11 -22.61 45.26
CA SER A 159 -23.69 -23.92 44.83
C SER A 159 -24.55 -23.67 43.56
N TYR A 160 -24.01 -23.84 42.34
CA TYR A 160 -23.99 -25.03 41.46
C TYR A 160 -25.32 -25.46 40.79
N GLY A 161 -25.28 -25.53 39.44
CA GLY A 161 -25.71 -26.71 38.68
C GLY A 161 -27.09 -26.69 38.00
N GLY A 162 -27.09 -26.75 36.66
CA GLY A 162 -28.27 -27.12 35.86
C GLY A 162 -27.98 -27.22 34.36
N ASN A 163 -27.81 -28.46 33.86
CA ASN A 163 -27.68 -28.82 32.44
C ASN A 163 -28.88 -28.33 31.60
N ARG A 164 -28.61 -27.63 30.49
CA ARG A 164 -29.52 -27.59 29.32
C ARG A 164 -28.70 -27.62 28.02
N SER A 165 -28.97 -28.63 27.21
CA SER A 165 -28.47 -28.80 25.85
C SER A 165 -29.26 -27.93 24.87
N SER A 166 -28.57 -27.05 24.14
CA SER A 166 -29.01 -26.51 22.86
C SER A 166 -27.77 -26.00 22.11
N GLY A 167 -27.48 -26.62 20.97
CA GLY A 167 -26.26 -26.43 20.17
C GLY A 167 -26.18 -25.08 19.47
N ALA A 168 -25.82 -24.05 20.22
CA ALA A 168 -25.19 -22.83 19.72
C ALA A 168 -23.81 -22.76 20.37
N SER A 169 -22.76 -22.74 19.55
CA SER A 169 -21.36 -22.60 19.98
C SER A 169 -21.16 -21.23 20.64
N THR A 170 -21.39 -21.17 21.94
CA THR A 170 -21.00 -20.04 22.79
C THR A 170 -19.54 -20.21 23.19
N PRO A 171 -18.71 -19.15 23.12
CA PRO A 171 -17.36 -19.20 23.67
C PRO A 171 -17.47 -19.38 25.19
N VAL A 172 -16.70 -20.32 25.74
CA VAL A 172 -16.60 -20.57 27.19
C VAL A 172 -15.97 -19.35 27.86
N TYR A 173 -16.79 -18.37 28.20
CA TYR A 173 -16.40 -17.24 29.05
C TYR A 173 -16.51 -17.67 30.52
N GLY A 174 -15.39 -18.13 31.05
CA GLY A 174 -15.23 -18.49 32.45
C GLY A 174 -13.76 -18.57 32.89
N MET A 175 -12.82 -17.97 32.14
CA MET A 175 -11.48 -17.70 32.66
C MET A 175 -11.52 -16.37 33.40
N ASP A 176 -11.53 -16.45 34.73
CA ASP A 176 -11.36 -15.33 35.64
C ASP A 176 -10.03 -14.60 35.34
N TYR A 177 -10.09 -13.49 34.60
CA TYR A 177 -9.00 -12.51 34.47
C TYR A 177 -8.80 -11.67 35.75
N THR A 178 -9.04 -12.26 36.92
CA THR A 178 -8.78 -11.64 38.23
C THR A 178 -7.69 -12.39 39.02
N ASN A 179 -7.24 -13.54 38.53
CA ASN A 179 -6.01 -14.18 38.99
C ASN A 179 -4.91 -13.99 37.94
N ALA A 180 -4.24 -12.84 37.98
CA ALA A 180 -2.87 -12.78 37.49
C ALA A 180 -2.06 -13.74 38.37
N LEU A 181 -1.94 -15.00 37.93
CA LEU A 181 -1.00 -15.95 38.53
C LEU A 181 0.39 -15.29 38.55
N PRO A 182 1.18 -15.48 39.62
CA PRO A 182 2.55 -14.98 39.69
C PRO A 182 3.31 -15.34 38.41
N ALA A 183 4.29 -14.51 38.02
CA ALA A 183 4.98 -14.55 36.73
C ALA A 183 5.68 -15.89 36.33
N GLY A 184 5.51 -16.98 37.08
CA GLY A 184 6.00 -18.33 36.77
C GLY A 184 4.95 -19.37 36.33
N GLN A 185 3.65 -19.02 36.23
CA GLN A 185 2.56 -20.00 35.94
C GLN A 185 1.69 -19.67 34.71
N ARG A 186 2.15 -18.81 33.80
CA ARG A 186 1.61 -18.80 32.43
C ARG A 186 2.01 -20.13 31.79
N SER A 187 1.10 -20.85 31.14
CA SER A 187 1.46 -22.02 30.33
C SER A 187 2.61 -21.63 29.40
N ARG A 188 3.79 -22.24 29.59
CA ARG A 188 5.00 -22.05 28.78
C ARG A 188 4.88 -22.77 27.42
N GLU A 189 3.67 -22.91 26.89
CA GLU A 189 3.45 -23.50 25.59
C GLU A 189 3.63 -22.40 24.53
N PRO A 190 4.54 -22.57 23.55
CA PRO A 190 4.82 -21.55 22.55
C PRO A 190 3.61 -21.18 21.69
N TYR A 191 2.65 -22.10 21.52
CA TYR A 191 1.48 -21.97 20.63
C TYR A 191 0.19 -22.33 21.39
N PRO A 192 -0.36 -21.42 22.21
CA PRO A 192 -1.46 -21.72 23.14
C PRO A 192 -2.81 -21.99 22.46
N ALA A 193 -3.02 -21.59 21.21
CA ALA A 193 -4.25 -21.81 20.45
C ALA A 193 -4.19 -23.06 19.56
N TRP A 194 -3.00 -23.62 19.31
CA TRP A 194 -2.81 -24.86 18.54
C TRP A 194 -2.56 -26.08 19.45
N THR A 195 -3.58 -26.45 20.22
CA THR A 195 -3.49 -27.55 21.21
C THR A 195 -4.43 -28.70 20.86
N SER A 196 -4.12 -29.92 21.33
CA SER A 196 -4.92 -31.12 21.07
C SER A 196 -6.38 -31.00 21.52
N ASP A 197 -6.62 -30.22 22.58
CA ASP A 197 -7.95 -29.93 23.12
C ASP A 197 -8.84 -29.16 22.13
N ALA A 198 -8.24 -28.42 21.20
CA ALA A 198 -8.93 -27.63 20.18
C ALA A 198 -9.32 -28.43 18.91
N GLN A 199 -9.17 -29.76 18.91
CA GLN A 199 -9.42 -30.63 17.75
C GLN A 199 -8.57 -30.26 16.52
N ILE A 200 -7.25 -30.16 16.71
CA ILE A 200 -6.30 -29.85 15.64
C ILE A 200 -6.28 -30.94 14.55
N PRO A 201 -6.13 -30.57 13.26
CA PRO A 201 -6.04 -31.52 12.17
C PRO A 201 -4.74 -32.33 12.17
N LEU A 202 -3.64 -31.72 12.64
CA LEU A 202 -2.30 -32.26 12.69
C LEU A 202 -1.62 -31.75 13.96
N SER A 203 -0.93 -32.64 14.64
CA SER A 203 -0.11 -32.33 15.81
C SER A 203 1.14 -31.53 15.42
N LYS A 204 1.72 -30.83 16.41
CA LYS A 204 2.99 -30.12 16.23
C LYS A 204 4.10 -31.07 15.73
N GLU A 205 4.15 -32.27 16.27
CA GLU A 205 5.16 -33.28 15.94
C GLU A 205 5.01 -33.75 14.49
N GLU A 206 3.79 -34.02 14.02
CA GLU A 206 3.53 -34.36 12.62
C GLU A 206 3.90 -33.22 11.66
N ILE A 207 3.66 -31.97 12.05
CA ILE A 207 4.08 -30.80 11.25
C ILE A 207 5.61 -30.72 11.21
N GLU A 208 6.28 -30.89 12.34
CA GLU A 208 7.75 -30.90 12.42
C GLU A 208 8.36 -32.02 11.57
N ASP A 209 7.77 -33.21 11.59
CA ASP A 209 8.16 -34.35 10.75
C ASP A 209 8.05 -34.04 9.26
N ILE A 210 7.00 -33.33 8.83
CA ILE A 210 6.86 -32.86 7.44
C ILE A 210 8.01 -31.91 7.07
N PHE A 211 8.35 -30.96 7.95
CA PHE A 211 9.46 -30.03 7.71
C PHE A 211 10.81 -30.76 7.65
N LEU A 212 11.02 -31.77 8.50
CA LEU A 212 12.22 -32.61 8.51
C LEU A 212 12.33 -33.47 7.25
N ASP A 213 11.24 -34.09 6.80
CA ASP A 213 11.19 -34.88 5.55
C ASP A 213 11.51 -34.01 4.32
N LEU A 214 10.90 -32.82 4.22
CA LEU A 214 11.20 -31.88 3.15
C LEU A 214 12.65 -31.41 3.19
N THR A 215 13.19 -31.15 4.38
CA THR A 215 14.60 -30.76 4.56
C THR A 215 15.54 -31.87 4.10
N ALA A 216 15.25 -33.12 4.46
CA ALA A 216 16.04 -34.27 4.04
C ALA A 216 15.97 -34.52 2.52
N LYS A 217 14.82 -34.28 1.89
CA LYS A 217 14.63 -34.53 0.44
C LYS A 217 15.25 -33.47 -0.47
N PHE A 218 15.33 -32.22 0.00
CA PHE A 218 15.78 -31.07 -0.80
C PHE A 218 17.12 -30.48 -0.35
N GLY A 219 17.62 -30.87 0.83
CA GLY A 219 18.89 -30.36 1.38
C GLY A 219 18.80 -28.91 1.86
N PHE A 220 17.66 -28.52 2.46
CA PHE A 220 17.49 -27.22 3.12
C PHE A 220 18.38 -27.13 4.37
N GLN A 221 18.75 -25.91 4.77
CA GLN A 221 19.47 -25.61 6.00
C GLN A 221 18.58 -25.90 7.22
N ARG A 222 19.12 -26.58 8.22
CA ARG A 222 18.35 -26.95 9.43
C ARG A 222 17.87 -25.75 10.23
N ASP A 223 18.69 -24.71 10.33
CA ASP A 223 18.32 -23.49 11.06
C ASP A 223 17.28 -22.67 10.28
N SER A 224 17.35 -22.66 8.95
CA SER A 224 16.30 -22.06 8.10
C SER A 224 14.97 -22.79 8.27
N MET A 225 15.00 -24.12 8.28
CA MET A 225 13.84 -24.95 8.55
C MET A 225 13.20 -24.61 9.90
N ARG A 226 13.98 -24.54 10.99
CA ARG A 226 13.46 -24.19 12.32
C ARG A 226 12.77 -22.83 12.35
N ASN A 227 13.36 -21.83 11.69
CA ASN A 227 12.77 -20.50 11.57
C ASN A 227 11.45 -20.53 10.79
N MET A 228 11.38 -21.30 9.69
CA MET A 228 10.16 -21.42 8.89
C MET A 228 9.08 -22.26 9.57
N PHE A 229 9.47 -23.26 10.35
CA PHE A 229 8.57 -24.02 11.21
C PHE A 229 7.93 -23.13 12.28
N ASP A 230 8.74 -22.36 13.03
CA ASP A 230 8.23 -21.43 14.04
C ASP A 230 7.33 -20.35 13.43
N HIS A 231 7.72 -19.85 12.25
CA HIS A 231 6.88 -18.92 11.48
C HIS A 231 5.54 -19.54 11.10
N PHE A 232 5.53 -20.76 10.57
CA PHE A 232 4.31 -21.47 10.19
C PHE A 232 3.40 -21.74 11.40
N MET A 233 3.98 -22.20 12.52
CA MET A 233 3.24 -22.43 13.76
C MET A 233 2.64 -21.14 14.32
N THR A 234 3.38 -20.02 14.28
CA THR A 234 2.87 -18.71 14.68
C THR A 234 1.69 -18.26 13.80
N LEU A 235 1.75 -18.51 12.49
CA LEU A 235 0.64 -18.21 11.58
C LEU A 235 -0.59 -19.06 11.89
N LEU A 236 -0.41 -20.35 12.18
CA LEU A 236 -1.48 -21.26 12.56
C LEU A 236 -2.11 -20.87 13.89
N ASP A 237 -1.31 -20.61 14.91
CA ASP A 237 -1.74 -20.20 16.25
C ASP A 237 -2.54 -18.88 16.20
N SER A 238 -2.02 -17.89 15.48
CA SER A 238 -2.69 -16.60 15.28
C SER A 238 -4.04 -16.73 14.58
N ARG A 239 -4.22 -17.69 13.67
CA ARG A 239 -5.52 -17.95 13.03
C ARG A 239 -6.43 -18.79 13.92
N ALA A 240 -5.90 -19.84 14.55
CA ALA A 240 -6.64 -20.73 15.43
C ALA A 240 -7.21 -20.01 16.67
N SER A 241 -6.59 -18.90 17.10
CA SER A 241 -7.15 -18.03 18.15
C SER A 241 -8.53 -17.42 17.81
N ARG A 242 -8.93 -17.41 16.53
CA ARG A 242 -10.16 -16.76 16.04
C ARG A 242 -11.10 -17.69 15.26
N MET A 243 -10.63 -18.84 14.83
CA MET A 243 -11.40 -19.80 14.04
C MET A 243 -10.96 -21.23 14.36
N SER A 244 -11.75 -22.22 13.96
CA SER A 244 -11.37 -23.62 14.19
C SER A 244 -10.00 -23.93 13.55
N PRO A 245 -9.16 -24.79 14.17
CA PRO A 245 -7.85 -25.15 13.61
C PRO A 245 -7.90 -25.66 12.16
N ASN A 246 -8.97 -26.37 11.80
CA ASN A 246 -9.22 -26.80 10.42
C ASN A 246 -9.41 -25.64 9.43
N GLN A 247 -10.18 -24.62 9.84
CA GLN A 247 -10.39 -23.43 9.03
C GLN A 247 -9.15 -22.53 9.00
N ALA A 248 -8.37 -22.50 10.08
CA ALA A 248 -7.09 -21.82 10.15
C ALA A 248 -6.12 -22.38 9.09
N LEU A 249 -5.96 -23.70 9.02
CA LEU A 249 -5.13 -24.35 7.99
C LEU A 249 -5.66 -24.13 6.57
N LEU A 250 -6.98 -24.28 6.36
CA LEU A 250 -7.59 -24.09 5.04
C LEU A 250 -7.44 -22.64 4.55
N SER A 251 -7.66 -21.66 5.42
CA SER A 251 -7.50 -20.24 5.06
C SER A 251 -6.05 -19.89 4.79
N LEU A 252 -5.10 -20.46 5.54
CA LEU A 252 -3.68 -20.24 5.31
C LEU A 252 -3.24 -20.82 3.97
N HIS A 253 -3.68 -22.04 3.65
CA HIS A 253 -3.46 -22.64 2.33
C HIS A 253 -4.07 -21.81 1.21
N ALA A 254 -5.28 -21.28 1.42
CA ALA A 254 -5.95 -20.43 0.45
C ALA A 254 -5.19 -19.12 0.19
N ASP A 255 -4.48 -18.56 1.16
CA ASP A 255 -3.72 -17.31 0.97
C ASP A 255 -2.39 -17.54 0.23
N TYR A 256 -1.70 -18.65 0.50
CA TYR A 256 -0.41 -18.95 -0.13
C TYR A 256 -0.53 -19.65 -1.49
N ILE A 257 -1.40 -20.65 -1.59
CA ILE A 257 -1.43 -21.60 -2.71
C ILE A 257 -2.79 -21.63 -3.42
N GLY A 258 -3.86 -22.00 -2.71
CA GLY A 258 -5.09 -22.52 -3.33
C GLY A 258 -6.16 -21.49 -3.67
N GLY A 259 -6.18 -20.34 -3.01
CA GLY A 259 -7.28 -19.38 -3.09
C GLY A 259 -7.21 -18.45 -4.29
N ASP A 260 -8.33 -17.79 -4.61
CA ASP A 260 -8.45 -16.92 -5.79
C ASP A 260 -7.45 -15.73 -5.78
N ASN A 261 -7.01 -15.32 -4.58
CA ASN A 261 -6.03 -14.27 -4.36
C ASN A 261 -4.59 -14.75 -4.16
N ALA A 262 -4.36 -16.07 -4.05
CA ALA A 262 -3.02 -16.62 -3.88
C ALA A 262 -2.14 -16.29 -5.08
N ASN A 263 -0.92 -15.84 -4.81
CA ASN A 263 0.05 -15.51 -5.85
C ASN A 263 0.35 -16.73 -6.73
N TYR A 264 0.56 -17.90 -6.11
CA TYR A 264 0.84 -19.14 -6.83
C TYR A 264 -0.29 -19.55 -7.78
N ARG A 265 -1.56 -19.51 -7.34
CA ARG A 265 -2.71 -19.77 -8.22
C ARG A 265 -2.71 -18.80 -9.40
N ARG A 266 -2.60 -17.49 -9.12
CA ARG A 266 -2.60 -16.45 -10.16
C ARG A 266 -1.50 -16.68 -11.19
N TRP A 267 -0.29 -17.01 -10.74
CA TRP A 267 0.83 -17.37 -11.60
C TRP A 267 0.57 -18.67 -12.38
N TYR A 268 0.08 -19.72 -11.74
CA TYR A 268 -0.18 -21.01 -12.37
C TYR A 268 -1.16 -20.87 -13.54
N PHE A 269 -2.28 -20.15 -13.35
CA PHE A 269 -3.25 -19.89 -14.42
C PHE A 269 -2.73 -18.96 -15.52
N ALA A 270 -1.79 -18.07 -15.21
CA ALA A 270 -1.25 -17.10 -16.16
C ALA A 270 -0.11 -17.68 -17.02
N ALA A 271 0.79 -18.47 -16.43
CA ALA A 271 2.08 -18.83 -17.02
C ALA A 271 2.28 -20.34 -17.21
N HIS A 272 1.68 -21.20 -16.36
CA HIS A 272 2.03 -22.61 -16.32
C HIS A 272 0.93 -23.56 -16.80
N LEU A 273 -0.35 -23.19 -16.63
CA LEU A 273 -1.50 -24.00 -17.03
C LEU A 273 -1.46 -24.36 -18.51
N ASP A 274 -1.04 -23.43 -19.37
CA ASP A 274 -0.92 -23.68 -20.80
C ASP A 274 0.23 -24.65 -21.14
N LEU A 275 1.28 -24.75 -20.30
CA LEU A 275 2.35 -25.76 -20.46
C LEU A 275 1.86 -27.15 -20.05
N ASP A 276 1.16 -27.27 -18.92
CA ASP A 276 0.61 -28.55 -18.46
C ASP A 276 -0.50 -29.06 -19.41
N ASP A 277 -1.34 -28.17 -19.95
CA ASP A 277 -2.30 -28.50 -21.01
C ASP A 277 -1.61 -28.84 -22.35
N ALA A 278 -0.50 -28.17 -22.70
CA ALA A 278 0.24 -28.43 -23.95
C ALA A 278 1.01 -29.76 -23.92
N VAL A 279 1.51 -30.19 -22.76
CA VAL A 279 2.08 -31.54 -22.58
C VAL A 279 0.99 -32.62 -22.74
N GLY A 280 -0.29 -32.28 -22.53
CA GLY A 280 -1.44 -33.13 -22.89
C GLY A 280 -1.86 -33.10 -24.36
N PHE A 281 -1.32 -32.19 -25.19
CA PHE A 281 -1.76 -31.99 -26.58
C PHE A 281 -0.63 -31.54 -27.51
N ALA A 282 0.54 -32.18 -27.44
CA ALA A 282 1.65 -31.97 -28.38
C ALA A 282 1.29 -32.25 -29.86
N ASN A 283 0.05 -32.58 -30.20
CA ASN A 283 -0.51 -32.51 -31.55
C ASN A 283 -1.97 -32.05 -31.52
N MET A 284 -2.25 -30.75 -31.52
CA MET A 284 -3.45 -30.26 -32.20
C MET A 284 -3.33 -28.78 -32.61
N ASN A 285 -2.80 -28.58 -33.82
CA ASN A 285 -3.20 -27.44 -34.66
C ASN A 285 -4.68 -27.61 -35.07
N LEU A 286 -5.61 -27.44 -34.12
CA LEU A 286 -7.01 -27.27 -34.48
C LEU A 286 -7.19 -25.82 -34.96
N GLY A 287 -7.18 -25.69 -36.28
CA GLY A 287 -7.69 -24.52 -36.97
C GLY A 287 -9.08 -24.11 -36.44
N LYS A 288 -9.37 -22.81 -36.54
CA LYS A 288 -10.61 -22.12 -36.14
C LYS A 288 -11.79 -23.09 -35.94
N ALA A 289 -12.18 -23.28 -34.67
CA ALA A 289 -13.24 -24.17 -34.25
C ALA A 289 -14.52 -24.03 -35.11
N ASN A 290 -14.90 -25.12 -35.78
CA ASN A 290 -16.09 -25.21 -36.62
C ASN A 290 -17.39 -24.96 -35.83
N ARG A 291 -18.44 -24.47 -36.50
CA ARG A 291 -19.77 -24.16 -35.93
C ARG A 291 -20.41 -25.32 -35.13
N ARG A 292 -20.00 -26.56 -35.40
CA ARG A 292 -20.44 -27.80 -34.76
C ARG A 292 -19.92 -27.95 -33.32
N THR A 293 -18.66 -27.62 -33.05
CA THR A 293 -18.08 -27.69 -31.68
C THR A 293 -18.63 -26.59 -30.77
N ARG A 294 -19.00 -25.41 -31.31
CA ARG A 294 -19.74 -24.38 -30.56
C ARG A 294 -21.14 -24.85 -30.15
N LYS A 295 -21.85 -25.60 -31.01
CA LYS A 295 -23.15 -26.19 -30.66
C LYS A 295 -23.01 -27.30 -29.61
N ALA A 296 -21.98 -28.15 -29.72
CA ALA A 296 -21.67 -29.17 -28.72
C ALA A 296 -21.35 -28.55 -27.34
N ARG A 297 -20.53 -27.49 -27.29
CA ARG A 297 -20.26 -26.73 -26.05
C ARG A 297 -21.51 -26.13 -25.41
N LYS A 298 -22.44 -25.62 -26.23
CA LYS A 298 -23.70 -25.03 -25.73
C LYS A 298 -24.67 -26.10 -25.21
N ALA A 299 -24.60 -27.33 -25.74
CA ALA A 299 -25.35 -28.48 -25.25
C ALA A 299 -24.73 -29.05 -23.95
N ALA A 300 -23.39 -29.18 -23.87
CA ALA A 300 -22.68 -29.59 -22.67
C ALA A 300 -22.88 -28.61 -21.50
N LYS A 301 -22.83 -27.29 -21.76
CA LYS A 301 -23.11 -26.26 -20.74
C LYS A 301 -24.56 -26.30 -20.24
N LYS A 302 -25.50 -26.83 -21.04
CA LYS A 302 -26.90 -27.03 -20.65
C LYS A 302 -27.10 -28.32 -19.85
N ALA A 303 -26.28 -29.35 -20.10
CA ALA A 303 -26.25 -30.59 -19.34
C ALA A 303 -25.53 -30.43 -17.98
N ALA A 304 -24.47 -29.62 -17.90
CA ALA A 304 -23.76 -29.31 -16.66
C ALA A 304 -24.61 -28.52 -15.65
N ALA A 305 -25.65 -27.81 -16.11
CA ALA A 305 -26.62 -27.14 -15.24
C ALA A 305 -27.68 -28.10 -14.63
N GLN A 306 -27.64 -29.39 -15.00
CA GLN A 306 -28.59 -30.42 -14.57
C GLN A 306 -27.91 -31.60 -13.81
N ALA A 307 -26.60 -31.57 -13.60
CA ALA A 307 -25.89 -32.64 -12.90
C ALA A 307 -25.81 -32.34 -11.39
N GLU A 308 -26.39 -33.22 -10.56
CA GLU A 308 -26.45 -33.07 -9.10
C GLU A 308 -25.16 -33.51 -8.36
N THR A 309 -24.15 -34.03 -9.06
CA THR A 309 -22.92 -34.58 -8.45
C THR A 309 -21.65 -33.99 -9.04
N GLU A 310 -20.70 -33.53 -8.20
CA GLU A 310 -19.44 -32.88 -8.60
C GLU A 310 -18.54 -33.75 -9.50
N GLU A 311 -18.66 -35.07 -9.42
CA GLU A 311 -17.89 -36.00 -10.26
C GLU A 311 -18.49 -36.15 -11.67
N ALA A 312 -19.82 -35.98 -11.80
CA ALA A 312 -20.51 -35.95 -13.08
C ALA A 312 -20.24 -34.64 -13.84
N THR A 313 -20.10 -33.52 -13.12
CA THR A 313 -19.68 -32.24 -13.72
C THR A 313 -18.21 -32.26 -14.14
N LEU A 314 -17.30 -32.83 -13.32
CA LEU A 314 -15.89 -32.99 -13.69
C LEU A 314 -15.71 -33.86 -14.94
N SER A 315 -16.36 -35.02 -15.02
CA SER A 315 -16.32 -35.90 -16.20
C SER A 315 -16.95 -35.26 -17.45
N SER A 316 -17.98 -34.42 -17.30
CA SER A 316 -18.54 -33.65 -18.42
C SER A 316 -17.63 -32.53 -18.93
N LEU A 317 -16.68 -32.08 -18.10
CA LEU A 317 -15.69 -31.04 -18.40
C LEU A 317 -14.34 -31.63 -18.84
N GLU A 318 -14.18 -32.95 -18.83
CA GLU A 318 -13.01 -33.62 -19.38
C GLU A 318 -12.87 -33.31 -20.88
N GLY A 319 -11.74 -32.71 -21.25
CA GLY A 319 -11.45 -32.25 -22.61
C GLY A 319 -11.93 -30.82 -22.94
N ASP A 320 -12.56 -30.09 -22.00
CA ASP A 320 -12.76 -28.64 -22.19
C ASP A 320 -11.56 -27.83 -21.72
N ASN A 321 -10.80 -27.33 -22.70
CA ASN A 321 -9.76 -26.32 -22.57
C ASN A 321 -10.18 -25.10 -21.69
N SER A 322 -11.45 -24.71 -21.65
CA SER A 322 -11.83 -23.36 -21.22
C SER A 322 -11.30 -22.94 -19.83
N LEU A 323 -11.01 -21.64 -19.67
CA LEU A 323 -10.51 -21.08 -18.40
C LEU A 323 -11.48 -21.38 -17.25
N GLU A 324 -12.79 -21.27 -17.50
CA GLU A 324 -13.88 -21.59 -16.56
C GLU A 324 -13.82 -23.06 -16.10
N ALA A 325 -13.55 -23.99 -17.02
CA ALA A 325 -13.40 -25.42 -16.70
C ALA A 325 -12.10 -25.69 -15.89
N ALA A 326 -11.01 -25.01 -16.19
CA ALA A 326 -9.76 -25.11 -15.43
C ALA A 326 -9.91 -24.57 -13.99
N GLU A 327 -10.63 -23.45 -13.82
CA GLU A 327 -10.94 -22.90 -12.50
C GLU A 327 -11.78 -23.86 -11.65
N TYR A 328 -12.78 -24.52 -12.27
CA TYR A 328 -13.59 -25.52 -11.59
C TYR A 328 -12.75 -26.75 -11.18
N ARG A 329 -11.91 -27.26 -12.08
CA ARG A 329 -10.97 -28.37 -11.79
C ARG A 329 -10.03 -28.02 -10.63
N TRP A 330 -9.51 -26.80 -10.60
CA TRP A 330 -8.67 -26.31 -9.51
C TRP A 330 -9.43 -26.29 -8.18
N LYS A 331 -10.62 -25.68 -8.14
CA LYS A 331 -11.44 -25.62 -6.91
C LYS A 331 -11.77 -27.00 -6.38
N SER A 332 -12.15 -27.94 -7.25
CA SER A 332 -12.41 -29.32 -6.84
C SER A 332 -11.15 -30.02 -6.31
N ARG A 333 -9.99 -29.85 -6.97
CA ARG A 333 -8.70 -30.40 -6.49
C ARG A 333 -8.35 -29.86 -5.10
N MET A 334 -8.48 -28.55 -4.88
CA MET A 334 -8.17 -27.93 -3.59
C MET A 334 -9.13 -28.37 -2.47
N ASN A 335 -10.41 -28.58 -2.80
CA ASN A 335 -11.40 -29.09 -1.85
C ASN A 335 -11.15 -30.56 -1.45
N LYS A 336 -10.72 -31.40 -2.40
CA LYS A 336 -10.42 -32.84 -2.16
C LYS A 336 -9.06 -33.09 -1.47
N MET A 337 -8.22 -32.07 -1.31
CA MET A 337 -6.87 -32.19 -0.76
C MET A 337 -6.88 -32.53 0.74
N SER A 338 -6.01 -33.46 1.16
CA SER A 338 -5.84 -33.82 2.57
C SER A 338 -5.24 -32.68 3.39
N GLN A 339 -5.45 -32.68 4.71
CA GLN A 339 -4.85 -31.66 5.59
C GLN A 339 -3.32 -31.79 5.61
N HIS A 340 -2.81 -33.02 5.53
CA HIS A 340 -1.37 -33.31 5.42
C HIS A 340 -0.77 -32.67 4.17
N ASP A 341 -1.42 -32.81 3.00
CA ASP A 341 -0.94 -32.19 1.75
C ASP A 341 -0.97 -30.66 1.80
N ARG A 342 -1.96 -30.08 2.49
CA ARG A 342 -2.02 -28.63 2.67
C ARG A 342 -0.85 -28.11 3.49
N VAL A 343 -0.54 -28.76 4.61
CA VAL A 343 0.65 -28.42 5.42
C VAL A 343 1.91 -28.59 4.60
N ARG A 344 2.06 -29.74 3.90
CA ARG A 344 3.22 -30.02 3.05
C ARG A 344 3.46 -28.95 2.00
N GLN A 345 2.43 -28.52 1.27
CA GLN A 345 2.58 -27.49 0.23
C GLN A 345 2.98 -26.14 0.82
N ILE A 346 2.40 -25.74 1.96
CA ILE A 346 2.79 -24.47 2.62
C ILE A 346 4.21 -24.57 3.17
N ALA A 347 4.55 -25.68 3.83
CA ALA A 347 5.88 -25.93 4.37
C ALA A 347 6.94 -25.89 3.27
N LEU A 348 6.71 -26.56 2.14
CA LEU A 348 7.63 -26.52 1.00
C LEU A 348 7.77 -25.11 0.43
N TYR A 349 6.67 -24.37 0.28
CA TYR A 349 6.73 -22.98 -0.19
C TYR A 349 7.55 -22.09 0.77
N LEU A 350 7.32 -22.21 2.08
CA LEU A 350 8.04 -21.45 3.10
C LEU A 350 9.53 -21.81 3.16
N LEU A 351 9.89 -23.09 3.02
CA LEU A 351 11.28 -23.53 2.94
C LEU A 351 11.98 -22.98 1.69
N CYS A 352 11.33 -23.06 0.52
CA CYS A 352 11.85 -22.45 -0.70
C CYS A 352 12.05 -20.93 -0.54
N TRP A 353 11.10 -20.26 0.11
CA TRP A 353 11.14 -18.81 0.35
C TRP A 353 12.20 -18.39 1.38
N GLY A 354 12.36 -19.17 2.46
CA GLY A 354 13.29 -18.90 3.56
C GLY A 354 14.74 -18.84 3.11
N GLU A 355 15.14 -19.70 2.16
CA GLU A 355 16.50 -19.76 1.62
C GLU A 355 16.72 -18.94 0.34
N ALA A 356 15.67 -18.30 -0.19
CA ALA A 356 15.78 -17.57 -1.45
C ALA A 356 16.55 -16.24 -1.35
N ASN A 357 16.85 -15.74 -0.16
CA ASN A 357 17.56 -14.47 0.05
C ASN A 357 17.00 -13.33 -0.85
N GLN A 358 17.81 -12.65 -1.67
CA GLN A 358 17.35 -11.58 -2.58
C GLN A 358 16.46 -12.09 -3.72
N VAL A 359 16.54 -13.38 -4.07
CA VAL A 359 15.71 -13.99 -5.13
C VAL A 359 14.23 -13.99 -4.75
N ARG A 360 13.91 -13.90 -3.45
CA ARG A 360 12.52 -13.81 -2.95
C ARG A 360 11.74 -12.60 -3.46
N PHE A 361 12.43 -11.56 -3.93
CA PHE A 361 11.81 -10.38 -4.55
C PHE A 361 11.36 -10.62 -6.01
N MET A 362 11.56 -11.83 -6.52
CA MET A 362 11.03 -12.30 -7.80
C MET A 362 9.91 -13.33 -7.55
N PRO A 363 8.68 -12.88 -7.22
CA PRO A 363 7.60 -13.76 -6.78
C PRO A 363 7.17 -14.81 -7.81
N GLU A 364 7.20 -14.51 -9.11
CA GLU A 364 6.82 -15.49 -10.15
C GLU A 364 7.92 -16.54 -10.36
N LEU A 365 9.19 -16.16 -10.24
CA LEU A 365 10.30 -17.11 -10.16
C LEU A 365 10.15 -18.03 -8.94
N MET A 366 9.73 -17.50 -7.79
CA MET A 366 9.48 -18.31 -6.59
C MET A 366 8.36 -19.34 -6.82
N CYS A 367 7.27 -18.93 -7.45
CA CYS A 367 6.17 -19.82 -7.81
C CYS A 367 6.63 -20.94 -8.77
N PHE A 368 7.51 -20.61 -9.71
CA PHE A 368 8.12 -21.58 -10.63
C PHE A 368 9.03 -22.59 -9.91
N ILE A 369 9.91 -22.13 -9.01
CA ILE A 369 10.77 -23.01 -8.20
C ILE A 369 9.91 -23.94 -7.35
N PHE A 370 8.90 -23.40 -6.66
CA PHE A 370 7.96 -24.17 -5.86
C PHE A 370 7.22 -25.22 -6.70
N LYS A 371 6.75 -24.89 -7.91
CA LYS A 371 6.11 -25.87 -8.81
C LYS A 371 7.06 -27.02 -9.16
N CYS A 372 8.30 -26.71 -9.53
CA CYS A 372 9.28 -27.73 -9.87
C CYS A 372 9.57 -28.63 -8.67
N ALA A 373 9.67 -28.06 -7.47
CA ALA A 373 9.87 -28.81 -6.23
C ALA A 373 8.65 -29.69 -5.88
N ASP A 374 7.41 -29.18 -6.00
CA ASP A 374 6.19 -29.96 -5.73
C ASP A 374 6.03 -31.12 -6.74
N ASP A 375 6.34 -30.90 -8.02
CA ASP A 375 6.33 -31.93 -9.04
C ASP A 375 7.37 -33.03 -8.78
N TYR A 376 8.58 -32.65 -8.37
CA TYR A 376 9.63 -33.59 -8.00
C TYR A 376 9.28 -34.36 -6.72
N PHE A 377 8.70 -33.71 -5.71
CA PHE A 377 8.27 -34.39 -4.48
C PHE A 377 7.22 -35.48 -4.76
N ASN A 378 6.27 -35.21 -5.65
CA ASN A 378 5.25 -36.17 -6.05
C ASN A 378 5.78 -37.27 -6.98
N SER A 379 7.04 -37.21 -7.39
CA SER A 379 7.64 -38.20 -8.28
C SER A 379 8.05 -39.48 -7.54
N PRO A 380 8.03 -40.64 -8.22
CA PRO A 380 8.58 -41.87 -7.65
C PRO A 380 10.07 -41.76 -7.31
N ALA A 381 10.82 -40.91 -8.03
CA ALA A 381 12.24 -40.72 -7.80
C ALA A 381 12.53 -40.11 -6.41
N CYS A 382 11.74 -39.10 -6.00
CA CYS A 382 11.87 -38.49 -4.69
C CYS A 382 11.29 -39.39 -3.58
N GLN A 383 10.15 -40.05 -3.83
CA GLN A 383 9.50 -40.91 -2.83
C GLN A 383 10.33 -42.16 -2.49
N ASN A 384 11.06 -42.72 -3.46
CA ASN A 384 11.92 -43.88 -3.25
C ASN A 384 13.32 -43.52 -2.72
N LYS A 385 13.64 -42.23 -2.58
CA LYS A 385 14.95 -41.78 -2.11
C LYS A 385 15.00 -41.88 -0.59
N VAL A 386 15.79 -42.84 -0.10
CA VAL A 386 15.94 -43.12 1.35
C VAL A 386 17.07 -42.31 1.97
N GLU A 387 18.09 -41.97 1.19
CA GLU A 387 19.25 -41.21 1.68
C GLU A 387 18.94 -39.70 1.71
N PRO A 388 19.20 -39.03 2.84
CA PRO A 388 19.03 -37.58 2.95
C PRO A 388 20.02 -36.86 2.04
N VAL A 389 19.54 -35.84 1.36
CA VAL A 389 20.35 -34.92 0.55
C VAL A 389 21.20 -34.06 1.49
N GLU A 390 22.43 -33.77 1.06
CA GLU A 390 23.35 -32.92 1.82
C GLU A 390 22.76 -31.53 2.06
N GLU A 391 22.99 -30.99 3.25
CA GLU A 391 22.61 -29.63 3.60
C GLU A 391 23.21 -28.63 2.58
N PHE A 392 22.53 -27.52 2.33
CA PHE A 392 22.88 -26.49 1.34
C PHE A 392 22.69 -26.87 -0.13
N THR A 393 22.23 -28.08 -0.46
CA THR A 393 22.05 -28.49 -1.87
C THR A 393 21.08 -27.57 -2.61
N TYR A 394 19.92 -27.25 -2.02
CA TYR A 394 18.97 -26.29 -2.61
C TYR A 394 19.60 -24.90 -2.82
N LEU A 395 20.28 -24.40 -1.79
CA LEU A 395 20.94 -23.08 -1.82
C LEU A 395 22.02 -23.03 -2.92
N ASN A 396 22.86 -24.04 -3.03
CA ASN A 396 23.98 -24.08 -3.97
C ASN A 396 23.53 -24.34 -5.41
N ASN A 397 22.56 -25.23 -5.61
CA ASN A 397 22.19 -25.69 -6.95
C ASN A 397 21.07 -24.86 -7.58
N VAL A 398 20.13 -24.34 -6.77
CA VAL A 398 18.97 -23.60 -7.28
C VAL A 398 19.15 -22.08 -7.11
N ILE A 399 19.41 -21.62 -5.88
CA ILE A 399 19.40 -20.19 -5.55
C ILE A 399 20.70 -19.48 -5.93
N THR A 400 21.85 -20.07 -5.62
CA THR A 400 23.16 -19.44 -5.83
C THR A 400 23.43 -19.05 -7.30
N PRO A 401 23.08 -19.87 -8.32
CA PRO A 401 23.24 -19.47 -9.72
C PRO A 401 22.40 -18.25 -10.10
N LEU A 402 21.16 -18.17 -9.60
CA LEU A 402 20.25 -17.04 -9.82
C LEU A 402 20.75 -15.77 -9.12
N TYR A 403 21.19 -15.91 -7.86
CA TYR A 403 21.76 -14.81 -7.08
C TYR A 403 23.05 -14.29 -7.72
N ASN A 404 23.98 -15.16 -8.09
CA ASN A 404 25.21 -14.78 -8.78
C ASN A 404 24.90 -14.03 -10.07
N TYR A 405 23.94 -14.50 -10.86
CA TYR A 405 23.52 -13.76 -12.05
C TYR A 405 23.04 -12.35 -11.73
N CYS A 406 22.15 -12.20 -10.73
CA CYS A 406 21.63 -10.89 -10.32
C CYS A 406 22.75 -9.98 -9.77
N ARG A 407 23.63 -10.49 -8.92
CA ARG A 407 24.77 -9.76 -8.34
C ARG A 407 25.71 -9.29 -9.44
N ASP A 408 26.07 -10.17 -10.37
CA ASP A 408 27.01 -9.88 -11.45
C ASP A 408 26.45 -8.84 -12.45
N GLN A 409 25.15 -8.52 -12.43
CA GLN A 409 24.62 -7.38 -13.19
C GLN A 409 25.03 -6.04 -12.59
N GLY A 410 25.07 -5.93 -11.25
CA GLY A 410 25.34 -4.70 -10.52
C GLY A 410 26.78 -4.54 -10.05
N TYR A 411 27.51 -5.64 -9.85
CA TYR A 411 28.85 -5.64 -9.30
C TYR A 411 29.84 -6.38 -10.20
N GLU A 412 31.10 -5.96 -10.12
CA GLU A 412 32.24 -6.71 -10.62
C GLU A 412 33.30 -6.84 -9.55
N ILE A 413 34.13 -7.87 -9.70
CA ILE A 413 35.21 -8.13 -8.78
C ILE A 413 36.45 -7.43 -9.35
N PHE A 414 36.93 -6.42 -8.64
CA PHE A 414 38.19 -5.73 -8.92
C PHE A 414 39.08 -5.86 -7.69
N ASP A 415 40.28 -6.43 -7.85
CA ASP A 415 41.23 -6.72 -6.76
C ASP A 415 40.61 -7.43 -5.54
N GLY A 416 39.73 -8.40 -5.78
CA GLY A 416 39.06 -9.18 -4.73
C GLY A 416 37.95 -8.43 -3.98
N LYS A 417 37.69 -7.15 -4.32
CA LYS A 417 36.59 -6.35 -3.76
C LYS A 417 35.45 -6.23 -4.78
N TYR A 418 34.21 -6.27 -4.30
CA TYR A 418 33.04 -6.01 -5.14
C TYR A 418 32.91 -4.51 -5.39
N VAL A 419 33.17 -4.08 -6.62
CA VAL A 419 33.00 -2.70 -7.09
C VAL A 419 31.72 -2.63 -7.92
N ARG A 420 30.95 -1.55 -7.76
CA ARG A 420 29.71 -1.34 -8.51
C ARG A 420 30.02 -1.06 -9.97
N ARG A 421 29.32 -1.74 -10.89
CA ARG A 421 29.42 -1.48 -12.32
C ARG A 421 28.76 -0.15 -12.69
N GLU A 422 29.51 0.72 -13.35
CA GLU A 422 29.00 1.97 -13.95
C GLU A 422 28.33 1.71 -15.31
N ARG A 423 27.30 0.86 -15.33
CA ARG A 423 26.48 0.64 -16.53
C ARG A 423 25.20 1.48 -16.45
N ASP A 424 24.79 2.00 -17.61
CA ASP A 424 23.49 2.65 -17.72
C ASP A 424 22.35 1.63 -17.62
N HIS A 425 21.19 2.05 -17.12
CA HIS A 425 20.07 1.17 -16.73
C HIS A 425 19.52 0.37 -17.93
N ASN A 426 19.61 0.92 -19.14
CA ASN A 426 19.24 0.23 -20.39
C ASN A 426 20.06 -1.04 -20.70
N LYS A 427 21.25 -1.19 -20.09
CA LYS A 427 22.18 -2.31 -20.29
C LYS A 427 22.20 -3.27 -19.09
N ILE A 428 21.66 -2.87 -17.96
CA ILE A 428 21.57 -3.68 -16.74
C ILE A 428 20.26 -4.47 -16.77
N ILE A 429 20.34 -5.78 -16.60
CA ILE A 429 19.17 -6.63 -16.41
C ILE A 429 18.82 -6.58 -14.92
N GLY A 430 17.65 -6.05 -14.58
CA GLY A 430 17.16 -5.95 -13.21
C GLY A 430 16.41 -7.20 -12.76
N TYR A 431 16.06 -7.25 -11.47
CA TYR A 431 15.22 -8.33 -10.92
C TYR A 431 13.85 -8.37 -11.59
N ASP A 432 13.28 -7.23 -11.99
CA ASP A 432 12.03 -7.17 -12.76
C ASP A 432 12.15 -7.82 -14.14
N ASP A 433 13.25 -7.57 -14.86
CA ASP A 433 13.50 -8.20 -16.16
C ASP A 433 13.62 -9.73 -16.02
N MET A 434 14.26 -10.20 -14.95
CA MET A 434 14.39 -11.64 -14.63
C MET A 434 13.03 -12.25 -14.27
N ASN A 435 12.25 -11.59 -13.42
CA ASN A 435 10.96 -12.06 -12.95
C ASN A 435 9.92 -12.13 -14.09
N GLN A 436 9.97 -11.19 -15.03
CA GLN A 436 9.11 -11.19 -16.23
C GLN A 436 9.32 -12.39 -17.16
N LEU A 437 10.44 -13.11 -17.06
CA LEU A 437 10.62 -14.38 -17.77
C LEU A 437 9.53 -15.39 -17.38
N PHE A 438 9.07 -15.36 -16.13
CA PHE A 438 8.13 -16.33 -15.57
C PHE A 438 6.66 -15.92 -15.70
N TRP A 439 6.38 -14.79 -16.36
CA TRP A 439 5.02 -14.30 -16.56
C TRP A 439 4.27 -15.00 -17.69
N TYR A 440 5.00 -15.54 -18.67
CA TYR A 440 4.44 -16.10 -19.90
C TYR A 440 5.00 -17.51 -20.15
N PRO A 441 4.19 -18.44 -20.70
CA PRO A 441 4.67 -19.77 -21.11
C PRO A 441 5.89 -19.69 -22.04
N GLU A 442 5.89 -18.76 -22.99
CA GLU A 442 6.99 -18.58 -23.96
C GLU A 442 8.29 -18.08 -23.31
N GLY A 443 8.22 -17.55 -22.09
CA GLY A 443 9.39 -17.21 -21.29
C GLY A 443 9.99 -18.44 -20.61
N ILE A 444 9.16 -19.32 -20.05
CA ILE A 444 9.59 -20.59 -19.45
C ILE A 444 10.19 -21.53 -20.52
N GLU A 445 9.64 -21.55 -21.73
CA GLU A 445 10.20 -22.31 -22.88
C GLU A 445 11.64 -21.90 -23.26
N ARG A 446 12.11 -20.72 -22.83
CA ARG A 446 13.49 -20.24 -23.10
C ARG A 446 14.51 -20.76 -22.12
N ILE A 447 14.09 -21.45 -21.07
CA ILE A 447 15.00 -22.06 -20.12
C ILE A 447 15.71 -23.21 -20.85
N ILE A 448 17.00 -23.02 -21.11
CA ILE A 448 17.84 -23.94 -21.86
C ILE A 448 19.08 -24.36 -21.08
N PHE A 449 19.56 -25.55 -21.39
CA PHE A 449 20.80 -26.10 -20.86
C PHE A 449 21.96 -25.89 -21.85
N GLU A 450 23.16 -26.35 -21.49
CA GLU A 450 24.34 -26.25 -22.36
C GLU A 450 24.19 -27.00 -23.69
N ASP A 451 23.49 -28.14 -23.66
CA ASP A 451 23.18 -29.00 -24.82
C ASP A 451 22.10 -28.41 -25.76
N LYS A 452 21.55 -27.23 -25.41
CA LYS A 452 20.43 -26.54 -26.09
C LYS A 452 19.08 -27.24 -25.96
N SER A 453 18.95 -28.31 -25.17
CA SER A 453 17.64 -28.85 -24.82
C SER A 453 16.90 -27.85 -23.92
N ARG A 454 15.56 -27.91 -23.93
CA ARG A 454 14.71 -27.00 -23.16
C ARG A 454 14.16 -27.70 -21.94
N LEU A 455 14.00 -26.98 -20.83
CA LEU A 455 13.43 -27.52 -19.60
C LEU A 455 12.02 -28.10 -19.81
N VAL A 456 11.22 -27.46 -20.67
CA VAL A 456 9.83 -27.89 -20.94
C VAL A 456 9.74 -29.24 -21.65
N ASP A 457 10.79 -29.66 -22.36
CA ASP A 457 10.83 -30.94 -23.08
C ASP A 457 11.03 -32.12 -22.10
N LEU A 458 11.47 -31.85 -20.86
CA LEU A 458 11.65 -32.85 -19.82
C LEU A 458 10.33 -33.16 -19.09
N PRO A 459 10.14 -34.41 -18.64
CA PRO A 459 9.04 -34.77 -17.74
C PRO A 459 9.02 -33.87 -16.50
N PRO A 460 7.84 -33.47 -15.99
CA PRO A 460 7.73 -32.58 -14.82
C PRO A 460 8.57 -33.02 -13.61
N ALA A 461 8.66 -34.34 -13.38
CA ALA A 461 9.44 -34.94 -12.30
C ALA A 461 10.96 -34.66 -12.40
N GLU A 462 11.53 -34.55 -13.60
CA GLU A 462 12.98 -34.41 -13.80
C GLU A 462 13.43 -32.94 -13.85
N ARG A 463 12.47 -31.99 -13.92
CA ARG A 463 12.78 -30.57 -14.10
C ARG A 463 13.56 -29.98 -12.93
N TYR A 464 13.25 -30.41 -11.70
CA TYR A 464 13.89 -29.88 -10.49
C TYR A 464 15.38 -30.21 -10.42
N GLU A 465 15.74 -31.49 -10.61
CA GLU A 465 17.15 -31.93 -10.55
C GLU A 465 18.02 -31.24 -11.60
N ARG A 466 17.44 -30.96 -12.77
CA ARG A 466 18.14 -30.28 -13.87
C ARG A 466 18.25 -28.76 -13.69
N LEU A 467 17.62 -28.15 -12.68
CA LEU A 467 17.72 -26.69 -12.45
C LEU A 467 19.17 -26.22 -12.25
N GLN A 468 20.03 -27.09 -11.71
CA GLN A 468 21.46 -26.81 -11.50
C GLN A 468 22.22 -26.60 -12.82
N ASP A 469 21.76 -27.22 -13.91
CA ASP A 469 22.42 -27.22 -15.22
C ASP A 469 21.95 -26.05 -16.12
N VAL A 470 21.05 -25.20 -15.61
CA VAL A 470 20.42 -24.13 -16.40
C VAL A 470 21.39 -22.98 -16.67
N VAL A 471 21.53 -22.61 -17.94
CA VAL A 471 22.40 -21.50 -18.37
C VAL A 471 21.63 -20.18 -18.35
N TRP A 472 21.45 -19.61 -17.16
CA TRP A 472 20.68 -18.37 -16.94
C TRP A 472 21.10 -17.17 -17.82
N LYS A 473 22.38 -17.08 -18.20
CA LYS A 473 22.91 -16.04 -19.10
C LYS A 473 22.28 -16.02 -20.50
N LYS A 474 21.77 -17.17 -20.97
CA LYS A 474 21.06 -17.27 -22.26
C LYS A 474 19.55 -17.08 -22.11
N CYS A 475 19.03 -17.34 -20.91
CA CYS A 475 17.60 -17.25 -20.59
C CYS A 475 17.16 -15.80 -20.35
N PHE A 476 17.92 -15.06 -19.54
CA PHE A 476 17.58 -13.70 -19.15
C PHE A 476 17.97 -12.66 -20.20
N PHE A 477 17.08 -11.69 -20.42
CA PHE A 477 17.29 -10.57 -21.33
C PHE A 477 16.51 -9.35 -20.85
N LYS A 478 16.98 -8.16 -21.23
CA LYS A 478 16.27 -6.91 -20.91
C LYS A 478 14.90 -6.88 -21.59
N THR A 479 13.84 -6.62 -20.84
CA THR A 479 12.45 -6.55 -21.35
C THR A 479 11.99 -5.12 -21.59
N PHE A 480 12.63 -4.12 -20.97
CA PHE A 480 12.36 -2.71 -21.19
C PHE A 480 13.63 -1.87 -21.18
N LYS A 481 13.89 -1.07 -22.21
CA LYS A 481 15.08 -0.21 -22.28
C LYS A 481 14.79 1.14 -21.65
N GLU A 482 15.22 1.31 -20.41
CA GLU A 482 15.14 2.57 -19.67
C GLU A 482 16.19 3.56 -20.20
N THR A 483 15.74 4.51 -21.02
CA THR A 483 16.63 5.56 -21.56
C THR A 483 16.09 6.93 -21.19
N ARG A 484 16.96 7.87 -20.84
CA ARG A 484 16.54 9.25 -20.58
C ARG A 484 16.28 9.95 -21.92
N SER A 485 15.02 10.07 -22.31
CA SER A 485 14.63 10.68 -23.60
C SER A 485 13.27 11.37 -23.54
N TRP A 486 13.18 12.53 -24.20
CA TRP A 486 11.92 13.26 -24.39
C TRP A 486 10.85 12.47 -25.13
N PHE A 487 11.20 11.42 -25.91
CA PHE A 487 10.20 10.57 -26.54
C PHE A 487 9.38 9.77 -25.52
N HIS A 488 9.87 9.56 -24.28
CA HIS A 488 9.04 8.97 -23.23
C HIS A 488 7.83 9.84 -22.89
N ASN A 489 7.96 11.17 -22.94
CA ASN A 489 6.82 12.06 -22.71
C ASN A 489 5.75 11.90 -23.80
N LEU A 490 6.16 11.63 -25.04
CA LEU A 490 5.23 11.37 -26.15
C LEU A 490 4.49 10.03 -26.00
N VAL A 491 5.19 8.98 -25.54
CA VAL A 491 4.61 7.64 -25.37
C VAL A 491 3.73 7.57 -24.13
N ASN A 492 4.25 7.99 -22.98
CA ASN A 492 3.59 7.84 -21.67
C ASN A 492 2.40 8.80 -21.51
N PHE A 493 2.54 10.05 -21.96
CA PHE A 493 1.50 11.08 -21.86
C PHE A 493 0.76 11.32 -23.17
N ASN A 494 0.72 10.31 -24.05
CA ASN A 494 0.13 10.42 -25.38
C ASN A 494 -1.26 11.10 -25.38
N ARG A 495 -2.17 10.68 -24.50
CA ARG A 495 -3.53 11.24 -24.42
C ARG A 495 -3.55 12.73 -24.11
N ILE A 496 -2.61 13.20 -23.27
CA ILE A 496 -2.50 14.63 -22.95
C ILE A 496 -2.15 15.40 -24.22
N TRP A 497 -1.17 14.93 -25.00
CA TRP A 497 -0.81 15.54 -26.28
C TRP A 497 -1.98 15.54 -27.28
N VAL A 498 -2.68 14.40 -27.41
CA VAL A 498 -3.83 14.29 -28.32
C VAL A 498 -4.94 15.27 -27.91
N ILE A 499 -5.34 15.29 -26.64
CA ILE A 499 -6.42 16.16 -26.14
C ILE A 499 -6.06 17.63 -26.36
N HIS A 500 -4.83 18.04 -26.02
CA HIS A 500 -4.44 19.44 -26.02
C HIS A 500 -4.13 19.95 -27.43
N ILE A 501 -3.21 19.32 -28.15
CA ILE A 501 -2.75 19.79 -29.46
C ILE A 501 -3.90 19.72 -30.48
N THR A 502 -4.73 18.68 -30.43
CA THR A 502 -5.84 18.54 -31.38
C THR A 502 -6.97 19.53 -31.10
N ALA A 503 -7.34 19.75 -29.83
CA ALA A 503 -8.33 20.76 -29.48
C ALA A 503 -7.84 22.18 -29.83
N TYR A 504 -6.57 22.45 -29.53
CA TYR A 504 -5.90 23.68 -29.95
C TYR A 504 -5.97 23.87 -31.48
N TRP A 505 -5.67 22.82 -32.26
CA TRP A 505 -5.79 22.88 -33.72
C TRP A 505 -7.21 23.21 -34.16
N PHE A 506 -8.23 22.56 -33.60
CA PHE A 506 -9.63 22.84 -33.97
C PHE A 506 -10.00 24.30 -33.74
N TYR A 507 -9.59 24.88 -32.60
CA TYR A 507 -9.86 26.27 -32.27
C TYR A 507 -9.06 27.23 -33.15
N THR A 508 -7.76 26.99 -33.32
CA THR A 508 -6.85 27.87 -34.04
C THR A 508 -7.11 27.85 -35.55
N ALA A 509 -7.37 26.69 -36.15
CA ALA A 509 -7.71 26.57 -37.57
C ALA A 509 -9.06 27.24 -37.91
N TYR A 510 -10.02 27.16 -37.00
CA TYR A 510 -11.31 27.83 -37.14
C TYR A 510 -11.16 29.37 -37.12
N ASN A 511 -10.32 29.88 -36.23
CA ASN A 511 -10.09 31.32 -36.06
C ASN A 511 -9.01 31.93 -36.99
N SER A 512 -8.36 31.13 -37.86
CA SER A 512 -7.32 31.59 -38.80
C SER A 512 -7.69 31.46 -40.30
N PRO A 513 -8.88 31.91 -40.74
CA PRO A 513 -9.30 31.76 -42.14
C PRO A 513 -8.39 32.49 -43.14
N THR A 514 -7.63 33.49 -42.69
CA THR A 514 -6.74 34.27 -43.55
C THR A 514 -5.58 33.45 -44.13
N LEU A 515 -5.17 32.36 -43.47
CA LEU A 515 -4.02 31.55 -43.89
C LEU A 515 -4.32 30.60 -45.06
N TYR A 516 -5.57 30.17 -45.22
CA TYR A 516 -5.98 29.21 -46.25
C TYR A 516 -7.01 29.77 -47.24
N THR A 517 -7.33 31.06 -47.14
CA THR A 517 -8.11 31.78 -48.16
C THR A 517 -7.18 32.28 -49.26
N LYS A 518 -7.45 31.87 -50.52
CA LYS A 518 -6.72 32.39 -51.67
C LYS A 518 -7.02 33.88 -51.87
N ASP A 519 -5.99 34.71 -52.02
CA ASP A 519 -6.06 36.17 -52.26
C ASP A 519 -6.93 36.94 -51.23
N TYR A 520 -6.68 36.71 -49.94
CA TYR A 520 -7.38 37.39 -48.86
C TYR A 520 -7.14 38.92 -48.89
N GLN A 521 -8.22 39.70 -49.00
CA GLN A 521 -8.20 41.16 -48.96
C GLN A 521 -8.79 41.65 -47.62
N GLN A 522 -7.99 42.37 -46.82
CA GLN A 522 -8.38 42.81 -45.48
C GLN A 522 -9.61 43.72 -45.47
N GLN A 523 -9.76 44.61 -46.46
CA GLN A 523 -10.88 45.55 -46.57
C GLN A 523 -12.23 44.87 -46.90
N ARG A 524 -12.20 43.74 -47.63
CA ARG A 524 -13.41 42.98 -47.99
C ARG A 524 -13.70 41.83 -47.03
N ASN A 525 -12.72 41.42 -46.22
CA ASN A 525 -12.79 40.27 -45.31
C ASN A 525 -13.37 39.03 -46.02
N ASN A 526 -12.83 38.71 -47.20
CA ASN A 526 -13.28 37.58 -48.02
C ASN A 526 -13.21 36.28 -47.20
N SER A 527 -14.33 35.55 -47.15
CA SER A 527 -14.38 34.27 -46.46
C SER A 527 -13.86 33.12 -47.34
N PRO A 528 -13.20 32.10 -46.75
CA PRO A 528 -12.85 30.89 -47.48
C PRO A 528 -14.10 30.16 -47.96
N HIS A 529 -13.97 29.37 -49.02
CA HIS A 529 -15.01 28.43 -49.41
C HIS A 529 -15.29 27.45 -48.24
N GLY A 530 -16.57 27.14 -47.99
CA GLY A 530 -16.96 26.27 -46.86
C GLY A 530 -16.26 24.91 -46.85
N SER A 531 -15.98 24.34 -48.02
CA SER A 531 -15.17 23.11 -48.19
C SER A 531 -13.76 23.25 -47.61
N ALA A 532 -13.06 24.35 -47.90
CA ALA A 532 -11.72 24.64 -47.40
C ALA A 532 -11.74 24.94 -45.90
N HIS A 533 -12.78 25.62 -45.41
CA HIS A 533 -12.95 25.90 -43.98
C HIS A 533 -13.12 24.63 -43.15
N PHE A 534 -14.07 23.76 -43.52
CA PHE A 534 -14.25 22.47 -42.84
C PHE A 534 -13.03 21.57 -42.96
N SER A 535 -12.36 21.55 -44.12
CA SER A 535 -11.16 20.73 -44.32
C SER A 535 -9.96 21.21 -43.50
N ALA A 536 -9.74 22.53 -43.37
CA ALA A 536 -8.67 23.09 -42.54
C ALA A 536 -8.82 22.71 -41.06
N VAL A 537 -10.05 22.80 -40.54
CA VAL A 537 -10.36 22.40 -39.16
C VAL A 537 -10.24 20.87 -39.02
N ALA A 538 -10.73 20.10 -40.00
CA ALA A 538 -10.66 18.64 -39.99
C ALA A 538 -9.23 18.07 -39.97
N LEU A 539 -8.22 18.84 -40.41
CA LEU A 539 -6.81 18.44 -40.27
C LEU A 539 -6.39 18.21 -38.80
N GLY A 540 -7.17 18.65 -37.80
CA GLY A 540 -6.95 18.27 -36.41
C GLY A 540 -6.95 16.74 -36.20
N GLY A 541 -7.83 16.00 -36.89
CA GLY A 541 -7.82 14.53 -36.85
C GLY A 541 -6.56 13.91 -37.45
N THR A 542 -5.93 14.60 -38.41
CA THR A 542 -4.60 14.24 -38.95
C THR A 542 -3.52 14.44 -37.90
N VAL A 543 -3.54 15.56 -37.18
CA VAL A 543 -2.58 15.85 -36.10
C VAL A 543 -2.67 14.80 -34.98
N ALA A 544 -3.90 14.48 -34.55
CA ALA A 544 -4.13 13.40 -33.57
C ALA A 544 -3.53 12.07 -34.04
N SER A 545 -3.80 11.68 -35.29
CA SER A 545 -3.29 10.43 -35.88
C SER A 545 -1.76 10.44 -36.02
N ALA A 546 -1.16 11.58 -36.37
CA ALA A 546 0.29 11.73 -36.49
C ALA A 546 0.99 11.58 -35.13
N ILE A 547 0.44 12.16 -34.06
CA ILE A 547 0.93 11.99 -32.68
C ILE A 547 0.91 10.50 -32.29
N MET A 548 -0.17 9.78 -32.61
CA MET A 548 -0.29 8.34 -32.34
C MET A 548 0.73 7.50 -33.11
N VAL A 549 1.00 7.86 -34.37
CA VAL A 549 2.04 7.21 -35.20
C VAL A 549 3.42 7.46 -34.59
N LEU A 550 3.77 8.70 -34.28
CA LEU A 550 5.06 9.05 -33.68
C LEU A 550 5.28 8.37 -32.33
N ALA A 551 4.26 8.31 -31.48
CA ALA A 551 4.32 7.59 -30.22
C ALA A 551 4.54 6.08 -30.43
N THR A 552 3.88 5.47 -31.42
CA THR A 552 4.10 4.06 -31.76
C THR A 552 5.52 3.79 -32.29
N LEU A 553 6.09 4.71 -33.06
CA LEU A 553 7.48 4.63 -33.51
C LEU A 553 8.47 4.76 -32.34
N ALA A 554 8.21 5.67 -31.40
CA ALA A 554 9.02 5.81 -30.19
C ALA A 554 8.93 4.57 -29.27
N GLU A 555 7.78 3.91 -29.17
CA GLU A 555 7.65 2.67 -28.39
C GLU A 555 8.54 1.53 -28.95
N TRP A 556 8.86 1.55 -30.25
CA TRP A 556 9.77 0.57 -30.84
C TRP A 556 11.19 0.64 -30.31
N SER A 557 11.68 1.82 -29.90
CA SER A 557 13.03 1.94 -29.35
C SER A 557 13.14 1.40 -27.92
N TYR A 558 12.03 1.39 -27.18
CA TYR A 558 12.03 1.05 -25.75
C TYR A 558 11.69 -0.40 -25.45
N VAL A 559 10.79 -1.02 -26.21
CA VAL A 559 10.34 -2.40 -25.96
C VAL A 559 11.02 -3.38 -26.93
N PRO A 560 11.96 -4.22 -26.46
CA PRO A 560 12.59 -5.26 -27.26
C PRO A 560 11.56 -6.29 -27.74
N ARG A 561 11.62 -6.67 -29.02
CA ARG A 561 10.70 -7.63 -29.63
C ARG A 561 10.92 -9.08 -29.19
N LYS A 562 12.02 -9.33 -28.48
CA LYS A 562 12.29 -10.64 -27.87
C LYS A 562 11.36 -10.92 -26.70
N TRP A 563 10.68 -9.93 -26.11
CA TRP A 563 9.77 -10.15 -24.98
C TRP A 563 8.42 -10.73 -25.44
N ALA A 564 7.96 -11.81 -24.80
CA ALA A 564 6.73 -12.51 -25.16
C ALA A 564 5.46 -11.64 -24.99
N GLY A 565 5.47 -10.74 -24.01
CA GLY A 565 4.40 -9.77 -23.75
C GLY A 565 4.37 -8.57 -24.70
N ALA A 566 5.33 -8.45 -25.63
CA ALA A 566 5.38 -7.31 -26.54
C ALA A 566 4.18 -7.32 -27.50
N GLN A 567 3.37 -6.25 -27.47
CA GLN A 567 2.20 -6.12 -28.34
C GLN A 567 2.59 -6.14 -29.83
N HIS A 568 1.64 -6.49 -30.70
CA HIS A 568 1.81 -6.44 -32.16
C HIS A 568 1.83 -4.99 -32.68
N LEU A 569 2.97 -4.31 -32.51
CA LEU A 569 3.14 -2.90 -32.90
C LEU A 569 2.99 -2.67 -34.41
N THR A 570 3.34 -3.64 -35.26
CA THR A 570 3.23 -3.52 -36.72
C THR A 570 1.78 -3.40 -37.19
N LYS A 571 0.87 -4.24 -36.66
CA LYS A 571 -0.56 -4.16 -36.97
C LYS A 571 -1.16 -2.85 -36.47
N ARG A 572 -0.74 -2.41 -35.28
CA ARG A 572 -1.16 -1.13 -34.71
C ARG A 572 -0.71 0.04 -35.58
N LEU A 573 0.56 0.05 -36.01
CA LEU A 573 1.08 1.09 -36.88
C LEU A 573 0.34 1.14 -38.22
N LEU A 574 0.13 -0.01 -38.88
CA LEU A 574 -0.60 -0.07 -40.15
C LEU A 574 -2.03 0.48 -40.02
N PHE A 575 -2.72 0.15 -38.92
CA PHE A 575 -4.03 0.72 -38.64
C PHE A 575 -3.98 2.24 -38.42
N LEU A 576 -3.02 2.75 -37.66
CA LEU A 576 -2.87 4.18 -37.43
C LEU A 576 -2.50 4.93 -38.72
N ILE A 577 -1.69 4.35 -39.59
CA ILE A 577 -1.39 4.88 -40.93
C ILE A 577 -2.65 4.91 -41.78
N LEU A 578 -3.48 3.86 -41.74
CA LEU A 578 -4.76 3.86 -42.46
C LEU A 578 -5.67 4.99 -41.98
N VAL A 579 -5.81 5.18 -40.67
CA VAL A 579 -6.60 6.29 -40.09
C VAL A 579 -6.01 7.64 -40.49
N LEU A 580 -4.69 7.79 -40.50
CA LEU A 580 -4.00 9.00 -40.97
C LEU A 580 -4.36 9.31 -42.44
N VAL A 581 -4.28 8.31 -43.32
CA VAL A 581 -4.61 8.46 -44.75
C VAL A 581 -6.06 8.87 -44.94
N ILE A 582 -7.00 8.28 -44.19
CA ILE A 582 -8.43 8.63 -44.25
C ILE A 582 -8.66 10.10 -43.86
N ASN A 583 -7.92 10.62 -42.87
CA ASN A 583 -8.04 12.01 -42.45
C ASN A 583 -7.35 13.01 -43.40
N VAL A 584 -6.27 12.59 -44.08
CA VAL A 584 -5.47 13.46 -44.97
C VAL A 584 -6.03 13.52 -46.39
N ALA A 585 -6.49 12.40 -46.95
CA ALA A 585 -6.86 12.30 -48.36
C ALA A 585 -7.90 13.34 -48.82
N PRO A 586 -8.98 13.64 -48.05
CA PRO A 586 -9.94 14.67 -48.46
C PRO A 586 -9.33 16.08 -48.47
N ALA A 587 -8.41 16.41 -47.56
CA ALA A 587 -7.72 17.70 -47.56
C ALA A 587 -6.82 17.88 -48.79
N VAL A 588 -6.09 16.84 -49.19
CA VAL A 588 -5.26 16.88 -50.41
C VAL A 588 -6.12 17.15 -51.64
N TYR A 589 -7.30 16.52 -51.74
CA TYR A 589 -8.24 16.77 -52.83
C TYR A 589 -8.81 18.20 -52.82
N ILE A 590 -9.25 18.70 -51.65
CA ILE A 590 -9.86 20.03 -51.53
C ILE A 590 -8.85 21.14 -51.78
N PHE A 591 -7.65 21.08 -51.19
CA PHE A 591 -6.63 22.12 -51.37
C PHE A 591 -5.85 22.00 -52.69
N GLY A 592 -5.65 20.78 -53.19
CA GLY A 592 -4.85 20.53 -54.39
C GLY A 592 -5.62 20.51 -55.71
N VAL A 593 -6.87 20.01 -55.73
CA VAL A 593 -7.62 19.77 -56.98
C VAL A 593 -8.75 20.77 -57.16
N ASN A 594 -9.76 20.77 -56.28
CA ASN A 594 -10.92 21.65 -56.44
C ASN A 594 -11.58 22.01 -55.11
N GLN A 595 -11.67 23.31 -54.85
CA GLN A 595 -12.35 23.89 -53.69
C GLN A 595 -13.83 24.17 -53.94
N LYS A 596 -14.27 24.19 -55.21
CA LYS A 596 -15.59 24.67 -55.63
C LYS A 596 -16.48 23.49 -56.07
N GLY A 597 -17.62 23.31 -55.41
CA GLY A 597 -18.63 22.33 -55.78
C GLY A 597 -19.30 21.64 -54.59
N LYS A 598 -20.49 21.08 -54.81
CA LYS A 598 -21.25 20.36 -53.77
C LYS A 598 -20.52 19.12 -53.26
N ILE A 599 -19.76 18.45 -54.13
CA ILE A 599 -18.94 17.27 -53.77
C ILE A 599 -17.79 17.66 -52.84
N ALA A 600 -17.10 18.76 -53.11
CA ALA A 600 -16.01 19.25 -52.25
C ALA A 600 -16.53 19.70 -50.86
N LEU A 601 -17.72 20.31 -50.80
CA LEU A 601 -18.36 20.67 -49.54
C LEU A 601 -18.77 19.42 -48.74
N ALA A 602 -19.39 18.42 -49.39
CA ALA A 602 -19.75 17.17 -48.76
C ALA A 602 -18.52 16.42 -48.22
N LEU A 603 -17.44 16.35 -49.00
CA LEU A 603 -16.17 15.76 -48.57
C LEU A 603 -15.58 16.49 -47.35
N GLY A 604 -15.62 17.83 -47.31
CA GLY A 604 -15.13 18.61 -46.17
C GLY A 604 -15.94 18.36 -44.89
N ILE A 605 -17.27 18.28 -44.97
CA ILE A 605 -18.14 17.99 -43.82
C ILE A 605 -17.90 16.57 -43.30
N VAL A 606 -17.84 15.58 -44.20
CA VAL A 606 -17.57 14.18 -43.81
C VAL A 606 -16.19 14.05 -43.19
N GLN A 607 -15.18 14.72 -43.74
CA GLN A 607 -13.83 14.76 -43.16
C GLN A 607 -13.83 15.33 -41.75
N PHE A 608 -14.57 16.42 -41.50
CA PHE A 608 -14.69 17.02 -40.17
C PHE A 608 -15.36 16.08 -39.15
N LEU A 609 -16.42 15.37 -39.55
CA LEU A 609 -17.06 14.37 -38.69
C LEU A 609 -16.12 13.21 -38.35
N ILE A 610 -15.37 12.71 -39.33
CA ILE A 610 -14.35 11.66 -39.10
C ILE A 610 -13.26 12.19 -38.16
N ALA A 611 -12.80 13.43 -38.36
CA ALA A 611 -11.80 14.05 -37.49
C ALA A 611 -12.28 14.13 -36.03
N LEU A 612 -13.54 14.52 -35.80
CA LEU A 612 -14.13 14.56 -34.46
C LEU A 612 -14.22 13.16 -33.83
N ILE A 613 -14.66 12.16 -34.59
CA ILE A 613 -14.70 10.76 -34.13
C ILE A 613 -13.29 10.28 -33.75
N THR A 614 -12.29 10.56 -34.58
CA THR A 614 -10.90 10.15 -34.33
C THR A 614 -10.31 10.83 -33.10
N PHE A 615 -10.61 12.11 -32.90
CA PHE A 615 -10.22 12.85 -31.69
C PHE A 615 -10.84 12.24 -30.43
N VAL A 616 -12.16 12.03 -30.41
CA VAL A 616 -12.86 11.44 -29.25
C VAL A 616 -12.34 10.03 -28.98
N PHE A 617 -12.17 9.23 -30.03
CA PHE A 617 -11.67 7.86 -29.92
C PHE A 617 -10.25 7.80 -29.32
N PHE A 618 -9.31 8.60 -29.82
CA PHE A 618 -7.93 8.62 -29.29
C PHE A 618 -7.79 9.34 -27.95
N SER A 619 -8.73 10.23 -27.59
CA SER A 619 -8.75 10.87 -26.27
C SER A 619 -9.16 9.91 -25.16
N VAL A 620 -10.10 8.99 -25.44
CA VAL A 620 -10.61 8.01 -24.46
C VAL A 620 -9.78 6.72 -24.48
N MET A 621 -9.47 6.18 -25.67
CA MET A 621 -8.82 4.89 -25.82
C MET A 621 -7.29 5.03 -25.62
N PRO A 622 -6.67 4.31 -24.66
CA PRO A 622 -5.23 4.33 -24.49
C PRO A 622 -4.53 3.63 -25.66
N LEU A 623 -3.29 4.05 -25.96
CA LEU A 623 -2.50 3.54 -27.08
C LEU A 623 -2.23 2.02 -27.00
N GLY A 624 -2.00 1.48 -25.81
CA GLY A 624 -1.89 0.03 -25.57
C GLY A 624 -3.22 -0.74 -25.65
N GLY A 625 -4.36 -0.05 -25.70
CA GLY A 625 -5.70 -0.64 -25.76
C GLY A 625 -6.22 -0.89 -27.18
N LEU A 626 -5.69 -0.22 -28.20
CA LEU A 626 -6.18 -0.25 -29.60
C LEU A 626 -6.33 -1.66 -30.19
N PHE A 627 -5.47 -2.61 -29.78
CA PHE A 627 -5.52 -4.02 -30.19
C PHE A 627 -5.31 -4.98 -28.99
N GLY A 628 -5.52 -4.48 -27.78
CA GLY A 628 -5.26 -5.20 -26.53
C GLY A 628 -6.47 -5.89 -25.92
N SER A 629 -6.25 -6.46 -24.73
CA SER A 629 -7.18 -7.13 -23.80
C SER A 629 -8.64 -6.60 -23.81
N TYR A 630 -8.85 -5.30 -23.98
CA TYR A 630 -10.17 -4.65 -23.89
C TYR A 630 -11.21 -5.15 -24.92
N LEU A 631 -10.77 -5.57 -26.11
CA LEU A 631 -11.67 -6.06 -27.16
C LEU A 631 -11.82 -7.60 -27.17
N THR A 632 -10.93 -8.33 -26.49
CA THR A 632 -10.91 -9.80 -26.48
C THR A 632 -10.59 -10.36 -25.09
N GLY A 633 -11.42 -10.01 -24.10
CA GLY A 633 -11.29 -10.48 -22.71
C GLY A 633 -11.44 -12.00 -22.47
N LYS A 634 -11.33 -12.83 -23.52
CA LYS A 634 -11.44 -14.30 -23.47
C LYS A 634 -10.25 -15.05 -24.05
N SER A 635 -9.19 -14.36 -24.47
CA SER A 635 -7.98 -15.01 -24.98
C SER A 635 -6.97 -15.19 -23.85
N ARG A 636 -6.54 -16.44 -23.63
CA ARG A 636 -5.63 -16.85 -22.53
C ARG A 636 -4.30 -16.10 -22.53
N ARG A 637 -3.80 -15.72 -23.71
CA ARG A 637 -2.56 -14.95 -23.88
C ARG A 637 -2.56 -13.60 -23.15
N TYR A 638 -3.74 -13.04 -22.85
CA TYR A 638 -3.86 -11.77 -22.13
C TYR A 638 -4.07 -11.94 -20.62
N VAL A 639 -4.21 -13.17 -20.11
CA VAL A 639 -4.40 -13.43 -18.66
C VAL A 639 -3.17 -12.95 -17.89
N ALA A 640 -1.95 -13.29 -18.33
CA ALA A 640 -0.72 -12.80 -17.70
C ALA A 640 -0.65 -11.27 -17.59
N SER A 641 -0.95 -10.54 -18.67
CA SER A 641 -0.96 -9.07 -18.63
C SER A 641 -2.10 -8.52 -17.75
N GLN A 642 -3.28 -9.14 -17.75
CA GLN A 642 -4.38 -8.75 -16.86
C GLN A 642 -4.03 -8.96 -15.39
N THR A 643 -3.42 -10.09 -15.06
CA THR A 643 -3.09 -10.48 -13.69
C THR A 643 -1.92 -9.69 -13.11
N PHE A 644 -0.83 -9.51 -13.87
CA PHE A 644 0.40 -8.89 -13.36
C PHE A 644 0.49 -7.38 -13.61
N THR A 645 -0.11 -6.86 -14.70
CA THR A 645 0.08 -5.45 -15.10
C THR A 645 -1.19 -4.61 -15.16
N ALA A 646 -2.38 -5.21 -15.17
CA ALA A 646 -3.63 -4.49 -15.36
C ALA A 646 -4.72 -4.81 -14.32
N SER A 647 -4.32 -5.23 -13.12
CA SER A 647 -5.21 -5.51 -11.99
C SER A 647 -5.59 -4.23 -11.24
N TRP A 648 -6.20 -3.27 -11.93
CA TRP A 648 -6.66 -2.01 -11.32
C TRP A 648 -7.99 -2.22 -10.60
N PRO A 649 -8.21 -1.60 -9.41
CA PRO A 649 -9.52 -1.60 -8.78
C PRO A 649 -10.53 -0.85 -9.66
N GLN A 650 -11.61 -1.53 -10.04
CA GLN A 650 -12.65 -0.92 -10.86
C GLN A 650 -13.58 -0.07 -10.00
N LEU A 651 -13.70 1.22 -10.33
CA LEU A 651 -14.67 2.12 -9.71
C LEU A 651 -16.10 1.70 -10.09
N LYS A 652 -17.00 1.57 -9.11
CA LYS A 652 -18.41 1.21 -9.32
C LYS A 652 -19.33 2.32 -8.83
N GLY A 653 -20.51 2.44 -9.45
CA GLY A 653 -21.59 3.33 -9.02
C GLY A 653 -21.19 4.81 -8.97
N ASN A 654 -21.45 5.47 -7.84
CA ASN A 654 -21.23 6.91 -7.65
C ASN A 654 -19.76 7.32 -7.81
N ALA A 655 -18.81 6.47 -7.40
CA ALA A 655 -17.38 6.79 -7.50
C ALA A 655 -16.92 6.93 -8.96
N MET A 656 -17.49 6.12 -9.87
CA MET A 656 -17.20 6.20 -11.30
C MET A 656 -17.76 7.49 -11.90
N TRP A 657 -19.01 7.82 -11.60
CA TRP A 657 -19.66 9.06 -12.07
C TRP A 657 -18.97 10.32 -11.54
N MET A 658 -18.51 10.32 -10.29
CA MET A 658 -17.74 11.43 -9.73
C MET A 658 -16.42 11.63 -10.47
N SER A 659 -15.71 10.54 -10.79
CA SER A 659 -14.46 10.62 -11.55
C SER A 659 -14.68 11.16 -12.97
N TYR A 660 -15.68 10.64 -13.70
CA TYR A 660 -16.00 11.16 -15.03
C TYR A 660 -16.51 12.60 -15.00
N GLY A 661 -17.36 12.95 -14.03
CA GLY A 661 -17.85 14.30 -13.84
C GLY A 661 -16.73 15.32 -13.58
N LEU A 662 -15.75 14.96 -12.74
CA LEU A 662 -14.58 15.80 -12.48
C LEU A 662 -13.84 16.11 -13.79
N TRP A 663 -13.48 15.09 -14.57
CA TRP A 663 -12.72 15.29 -15.80
C TRP A 663 -13.52 16.01 -16.90
N ILE A 664 -14.82 15.74 -17.02
CA ILE A 664 -15.70 16.46 -17.95
C ILE A 664 -15.74 17.95 -17.60
N MET A 665 -15.86 18.31 -16.32
CA MET A 665 -15.85 19.70 -15.90
C MET A 665 -14.47 20.37 -16.06
N VAL A 666 -13.37 19.65 -15.76
CA VAL A 666 -12.02 20.19 -15.95
C VAL A 666 -11.78 20.53 -17.40
N PHE A 667 -12.03 19.58 -18.31
CA PHE A 667 -11.85 19.84 -19.73
C PHE A 667 -12.89 20.80 -20.28
N GLY A 668 -14.13 20.76 -19.80
CA GLY A 668 -15.19 21.68 -20.22
C GLY A 668 -14.87 23.14 -19.88
N ALA A 669 -14.51 23.42 -18.63
CA ALA A 669 -14.14 24.76 -18.18
C ALA A 669 -12.89 25.27 -18.91
N LYS A 670 -11.84 24.45 -18.95
CA LYS A 670 -10.60 24.75 -19.66
C LYS A 670 -10.84 25.05 -21.15
N LEU A 671 -11.53 24.17 -21.86
CA LEU A 671 -11.77 24.34 -23.30
C LEU A 671 -12.63 25.57 -23.61
N ALA A 672 -13.61 25.89 -22.75
CA ALA A 672 -14.41 27.10 -22.91
C ALA A 672 -13.58 28.38 -22.69
N GLU A 673 -12.86 28.45 -21.57
CA GLU A 673 -12.05 29.60 -21.19
C GLU A 673 -10.92 29.85 -22.20
N SER A 674 -10.14 28.82 -22.55
CA SER A 674 -9.09 28.94 -23.56
C SER A 674 -9.64 29.34 -24.94
N TYR A 675 -10.87 28.95 -25.33
CA TYR A 675 -11.45 29.41 -26.59
C TYR A 675 -11.72 30.92 -26.58
N PHE A 676 -12.34 31.45 -25.52
CA PHE A 676 -12.72 32.86 -25.43
C PHE A 676 -11.53 33.79 -25.17
N TYR A 677 -10.58 33.40 -24.32
CA TYR A 677 -9.51 34.29 -23.88
C TYR A 677 -8.21 34.10 -24.68
N LEU A 678 -7.83 32.87 -25.03
CA LEU A 678 -6.59 32.60 -25.78
C LEU A 678 -6.83 32.60 -27.30
N THR A 679 -7.67 31.71 -27.81
CA THR A 679 -7.77 31.55 -29.27
C THR A 679 -8.49 32.71 -29.95
N LEU A 680 -9.60 33.20 -29.38
CA LEU A 680 -10.36 34.29 -30.00
C LEU A 680 -9.58 35.60 -30.04
N SER A 681 -8.76 35.89 -29.02
CA SER A 681 -7.95 37.10 -28.94
C SER A 681 -6.84 37.14 -30.00
N LEU A 682 -6.36 35.97 -30.46
CA LEU A 682 -5.36 35.86 -31.52
C LEU A 682 -5.89 36.06 -32.93
N ARG A 683 -7.21 36.00 -33.14
CA ARG A 683 -7.83 36.12 -34.46
C ARG A 683 -7.39 37.40 -35.20
N ASP A 684 -7.41 38.54 -34.53
CA ASP A 684 -7.07 39.83 -35.13
C ASP A 684 -5.56 40.01 -35.37
N PRO A 685 -4.67 39.68 -34.42
CA PRO A 685 -3.24 39.59 -34.69
C PRO A 685 -2.88 38.70 -35.89
N ILE A 686 -3.50 37.51 -36.00
CA ILE A 686 -3.29 36.58 -37.13
C ILE A 686 -3.70 37.25 -38.44
N ARG A 687 -4.87 37.91 -38.47
CA ARG A 687 -5.38 38.60 -39.65
C ARG A 687 -4.44 39.71 -40.13
N ILE A 688 -3.84 40.46 -39.20
CA ILE A 688 -2.93 41.57 -39.54
C ILE A 688 -1.56 41.05 -39.98
N LEU A 689 -0.96 40.12 -39.22
CA LEU A 689 0.39 39.62 -39.49
C LEU A 689 0.46 38.75 -40.75
N SER A 690 -0.61 38.01 -41.07
CA SER A 690 -0.65 37.17 -42.28
C SER A 690 -0.68 37.96 -43.59
N THR A 691 -1.18 39.20 -43.58
CA THR A 691 -1.25 40.08 -44.76
C THR A 691 -0.10 41.09 -44.83
N LEU A 692 0.63 41.29 -43.72
CA LEU A 692 1.72 42.24 -43.63
C LEU A 692 2.93 41.79 -44.47
N LYS A 693 3.21 42.51 -45.55
CA LYS A 693 4.41 42.34 -46.38
C LYS A 693 5.31 43.57 -46.27
N ILE A 694 6.46 43.43 -45.63
CA ILE A 694 7.44 44.50 -45.47
C ILE A 694 8.19 44.66 -46.80
N ARG A 695 8.06 45.82 -47.45
CA ARG A 695 8.66 46.07 -48.78
C ARG A 695 10.05 46.73 -48.70
N HIS A 696 10.31 47.49 -47.64
CA HIS A 696 11.57 48.23 -47.45
C HIS A 696 12.20 47.82 -46.12
N CYS A 697 13.38 47.23 -46.17
CA CYS A 697 14.11 46.71 -45.03
C CYS A 697 15.57 47.20 -45.06
N ILE A 698 15.99 47.88 -44.00
CA ILE A 698 17.37 48.40 -43.87
C ILE A 698 18.32 47.32 -43.29
N GLY A 699 17.77 46.25 -42.70
CA GLY A 699 18.53 45.09 -42.19
C GLY A 699 19.32 45.36 -40.92
N ILE A 700 19.81 44.31 -40.26
CA ILE A 700 20.70 44.39 -39.09
C ILE A 700 22.07 43.84 -39.49
N LYS A 701 23.15 44.51 -39.05
CA LYS A 701 24.54 44.29 -39.50
C LYS A 701 25.04 42.83 -39.45
N TYR A 702 24.54 42.02 -38.52
CA TYR A 702 24.97 40.62 -38.32
C TYR A 702 24.05 39.55 -38.93
N VAL A 703 22.80 39.87 -39.27
CA VAL A 703 21.77 38.89 -39.72
C VAL A 703 21.26 39.20 -41.14
N GLY A 704 21.59 40.36 -41.69
CA GLY A 704 21.20 40.80 -43.03
C GLY A 704 19.74 41.31 -43.10
N THR A 705 19.17 41.30 -44.30
CA THR A 705 17.79 41.79 -44.58
C THR A 705 16.74 40.68 -44.59
N VAL A 706 17.16 39.41 -44.61
CA VAL A 706 16.28 38.22 -44.74
C VAL A 706 15.28 38.12 -43.60
N LEU A 707 15.73 38.31 -42.36
CA LEU A 707 14.87 38.25 -41.18
C LEU A 707 13.82 39.37 -41.17
N CYS A 708 14.15 40.53 -41.74
CA CYS A 708 13.25 41.68 -41.84
C CYS A 708 12.11 41.42 -42.85
N TYR A 709 12.39 40.78 -44.00
CA TYR A 709 11.34 40.41 -44.95
C TYR A 709 10.39 39.32 -44.42
N HIS A 710 10.91 38.40 -43.59
CA HIS A 710 10.12 37.32 -42.99
C HIS A 710 9.63 37.62 -41.57
N GLN A 711 9.84 38.83 -41.05
CA GLN A 711 9.54 39.19 -39.66
C GLN A 711 8.09 38.87 -39.29
N ALA A 712 7.12 39.27 -40.12
CA ALA A 712 5.70 39.03 -39.86
C ALA A 712 5.36 37.53 -39.73
N THR A 713 5.98 36.68 -40.57
CA THR A 713 5.81 35.22 -40.52
C THR A 713 6.47 34.60 -39.29
N VAL A 714 7.68 35.05 -38.93
CA VAL A 714 8.39 34.57 -37.74
C VAL A 714 7.63 34.95 -36.47
N THR A 715 7.16 36.20 -36.36
CA THR A 715 6.34 36.66 -35.23
C THR A 715 5.05 35.85 -35.12
N LEU A 716 4.35 35.59 -36.24
CA LEU A 716 3.14 34.77 -36.25
C LEU A 716 3.41 33.34 -35.74
N ILE A 717 4.52 32.71 -36.17
CA ILE A 717 4.91 31.37 -35.70
C ILE A 717 5.21 31.39 -34.20
N LEU A 718 5.95 32.38 -33.71
CA LEU A 718 6.25 32.52 -32.29
C LEU A 718 4.96 32.70 -31.48
N MET A 719 4.02 33.52 -31.95
CA MET A 719 2.72 33.70 -31.30
C MET A 719 1.94 32.40 -31.19
N TYR A 720 1.89 31.57 -32.24
CA TYR A 720 1.24 30.25 -32.17
C TYR A 720 1.93 29.29 -31.20
N ILE A 721 3.27 29.31 -31.13
CA ILE A 721 4.01 28.47 -30.21
C ILE A 721 3.77 28.92 -28.75
N THR A 722 3.84 30.22 -28.48
CA THR A 722 3.59 30.75 -27.14
C THR A 722 2.16 30.48 -26.68
N ASP A 723 1.20 30.63 -27.59
CA ASP A 723 -0.21 30.35 -27.31
C ASP A 723 -0.46 28.87 -27.04
N LEU A 724 0.17 27.97 -27.81
CA LEU A 724 0.14 26.54 -27.54
C LEU A 724 0.70 26.21 -26.15
N ILE A 725 1.81 26.86 -25.74
CA ILE A 725 2.39 26.65 -24.40
C ILE A 725 1.42 27.11 -23.30
N LEU A 726 0.82 28.29 -23.45
CA LEU A 726 -0.18 28.80 -22.50
C LEU A 726 -1.40 27.87 -22.42
N PHE A 727 -1.85 27.33 -23.56
CA PHE A 727 -2.95 26.36 -23.63
C PHE A 727 -2.73 25.07 -22.83
N PHE A 728 -1.47 24.70 -22.53
CA PHE A 728 -1.15 23.58 -21.64
C PHE A 728 -1.24 23.94 -20.16
N LEU A 729 -0.92 25.19 -19.78
CA LEU A 729 -0.78 25.61 -18.38
C LEU A 729 -2.12 25.62 -17.63
N ASP A 730 -3.20 26.05 -18.29
CA ASP A 730 -4.52 26.25 -17.68
C ASP A 730 -5.14 24.95 -17.14
N THR A 731 -4.77 23.80 -17.72
CA THR A 731 -5.35 22.50 -17.34
C THR A 731 -5.03 22.12 -15.90
N TYR A 732 -3.83 22.46 -15.42
CA TYR A 732 -3.44 22.21 -14.04
C TYR A 732 -4.23 23.08 -13.06
N LEU A 733 -4.43 24.36 -13.40
CA LEU A 733 -5.21 25.30 -12.60
C LEU A 733 -6.66 24.83 -12.46
N TRP A 734 -7.32 24.48 -13.58
CA TRP A 734 -8.70 23.98 -13.56
C TRP A 734 -8.82 22.64 -12.83
N TYR A 735 -7.81 21.78 -12.93
CA TYR A 735 -7.75 20.54 -12.15
C TYR A 735 -7.72 20.82 -10.65
N ILE A 736 -6.87 21.72 -10.16
CA ILE A 736 -6.81 22.06 -8.72
C ILE A 736 -8.13 22.64 -8.24
N ILE A 737 -8.69 23.62 -8.97
CA ILE A 737 -9.94 24.29 -8.56
C ILE A 737 -11.05 23.25 -8.44
N LEU A 738 -11.27 22.44 -9.48
CA LEU A 738 -12.36 21.47 -9.46
C LEU A 738 -12.09 20.32 -8.50
N ASN A 739 -10.84 19.87 -8.33
CA ASN A 739 -10.50 18.89 -7.32
C ASN A 739 -10.78 19.41 -5.90
N THR A 740 -10.51 20.70 -5.64
CA THR A 740 -10.82 21.34 -4.36
C THR A 740 -12.33 21.43 -4.15
N VAL A 741 -13.09 21.89 -5.15
CA VAL A 741 -14.57 21.94 -5.09
C VAL A 741 -15.16 20.55 -4.85
N TYR A 742 -14.70 19.54 -5.57
CA TYR A 742 -15.12 18.15 -5.38
C TYR A 742 -14.76 17.60 -4.01
N SER A 743 -13.56 17.91 -3.51
CA SER A 743 -13.10 17.46 -2.19
C SER A 743 -13.92 18.10 -1.07
N VAL A 744 -14.23 19.39 -1.19
CA VAL A 744 -15.12 20.10 -0.26
C VAL A 744 -16.54 19.53 -0.33
N ALA A 745 -17.11 19.38 -1.53
CA ALA A 745 -18.45 18.79 -1.72
C ALA A 745 -18.52 17.35 -1.17
N ARG A 746 -17.48 16.55 -1.39
CA ARG A 746 -17.38 15.19 -0.86
C ARG A 746 -17.24 15.19 0.67
N SER A 747 -16.50 16.14 1.23
CA SER A 747 -16.39 16.29 2.70
C SER A 747 -17.75 16.59 3.33
N PHE A 748 -18.52 17.49 2.73
CA PHE A 748 -19.90 17.76 3.13
C PHE A 748 -20.81 16.53 2.98
N TYR A 749 -20.71 15.80 1.87
CA TYR A 749 -21.46 14.55 1.67
C TYR A 749 -21.14 13.50 2.73
N LEU A 750 -19.87 13.39 3.14
CA LEU A 750 -19.41 12.48 4.18
C LEU A 750 -19.76 12.97 5.60
N GLY A 751 -20.39 14.15 5.74
CA GLY A 751 -20.77 14.73 7.03
C GLY A 751 -19.62 15.40 7.79
N VAL A 752 -18.44 15.53 7.17
CA VAL A 752 -17.30 16.26 7.73
C VAL A 752 -17.39 17.70 7.26
N SER A 753 -18.04 18.54 8.06
CA SER A 753 -18.04 19.98 7.83
C SER A 753 -16.85 20.61 8.56
N ILE A 754 -15.99 21.29 7.81
CA ILE A 754 -14.91 22.15 8.34
C ILE A 754 -15.46 23.20 9.32
N TRP A 755 -16.73 23.55 9.18
CA TRP A 755 -17.43 24.53 10.01
C TRP A 755 -18.02 23.95 11.29
N THR A 756 -17.88 22.63 11.54
CA THR A 756 -18.35 22.04 12.80
C THR A 756 -17.35 22.37 13.90
N PRO A 757 -17.75 23.03 15.00
CA PRO A 757 -16.85 23.27 16.12
C PRO A 757 -16.31 21.96 16.68
N TRP A 758 -14.99 21.90 16.96
CA TRP A 758 -14.34 20.70 17.54
C TRP A 758 -15.02 20.20 18.82
N ARG A 759 -15.55 21.11 19.64
CA ARG A 759 -16.31 20.79 20.85
C ARG A 759 -17.53 19.90 20.58
N ASN A 760 -18.21 20.09 19.45
CA ASN A 760 -19.37 19.27 19.05
C ASN A 760 -18.97 17.88 18.54
N ILE A 761 -17.74 17.76 18.02
CA ILE A 761 -17.16 16.47 17.62
C ILE A 761 -16.81 15.66 18.87
N PHE A 762 -16.19 16.29 19.87
CA PHE A 762 -15.80 15.64 21.12
C PHE A 762 -16.99 15.25 22.01
N SER A 763 -18.01 16.10 22.15
CA SER A 763 -19.20 15.76 22.96
C SER A 763 -19.98 14.55 22.43
N ARG A 764 -19.96 14.33 21.11
CA ARG A 764 -20.57 13.17 20.45
C ARG A 764 -19.64 11.95 20.39
N LEU A 765 -18.38 12.08 20.79
CA LEU A 765 -17.37 11.02 20.68
C LEU A 765 -17.77 9.73 21.44
N PRO A 766 -18.26 9.77 22.70
CA PRO A 766 -18.68 8.54 23.40
C PRO A 766 -19.79 7.78 22.65
N LYS A 767 -20.75 8.51 22.06
CA LYS A 767 -21.83 7.93 21.26
C LYS A 767 -21.29 7.29 19.97
N ARG A 768 -20.30 7.93 19.33
CA ARG A 768 -19.65 7.43 18.11
C ARG A 768 -18.77 6.20 18.38
N ILE A 769 -18.02 6.18 19.50
CA ILE A 769 -17.26 4.99 19.92
C ILE A 769 -18.23 3.81 20.07
N TYR A 770 -19.36 4.00 20.75
CA TYR A 770 -20.34 2.95 20.90
C TYR A 770 -20.91 2.49 19.55
N SER A 771 -21.39 3.40 18.70
CA SER A 771 -22.08 3.01 17.47
C SER A 771 -21.17 2.55 16.33
N LYS A 772 -19.90 2.98 16.29
CA LYS A 772 -18.98 2.69 15.18
C LYS A 772 -17.91 1.66 15.53
N VAL A 773 -17.53 1.53 16.80
CA VAL A 773 -16.47 0.61 17.24
C VAL A 773 -17.06 -0.62 17.94
N LEU A 774 -18.11 -0.45 18.75
CA LEU A 774 -18.63 -1.52 19.60
C LEU A 774 -19.92 -2.18 19.08
N ALA A 775 -20.85 -1.40 18.54
CA ALA A 775 -22.17 -1.91 18.16
C ALA A 775 -22.08 -2.76 16.89
N THR A 776 -22.19 -4.08 17.05
CA THR A 776 -22.47 -5.02 15.96
C THR A 776 -23.96 -5.36 15.96
N THR A 777 -24.50 -5.78 14.82
CA THR A 777 -25.91 -6.22 14.68
C THR A 777 -26.24 -7.43 15.55
N ASP A 778 -25.23 -8.20 15.95
CA ASP A 778 -25.35 -9.51 16.59
C ASP A 778 -25.11 -9.45 18.11
N MET A 779 -25.04 -8.27 18.73
CA MET A 779 -24.96 -8.15 20.19
C MET A 779 -26.29 -8.53 20.86
N GLU A 780 -26.47 -9.83 21.15
CA GLU A 780 -27.65 -10.36 21.85
C GLU A 780 -27.77 -9.84 23.30
N ILE A 781 -26.65 -9.46 23.93
CA ILE A 781 -26.62 -8.92 25.30
C ILE A 781 -26.19 -7.45 25.26
N LYS A 782 -27.15 -6.54 25.50
CA LYS A 782 -26.86 -5.10 25.70
C LYS A 782 -26.14 -4.88 27.03
N TYR A 783 -24.81 -5.07 27.05
CA TYR A 783 -23.97 -4.60 28.14
C TYR A 783 -24.17 -3.09 28.36
N LYS A 784 -24.03 -2.61 29.61
CA LYS A 784 -24.15 -1.18 29.95
C LYS A 784 -23.18 -0.36 29.09
N PRO A 785 -23.65 0.45 28.11
CA PRO A 785 -22.78 1.12 27.13
C PRO A 785 -21.68 1.97 27.77
N LYS A 786 -22.01 2.62 28.90
CA LYS A 786 -21.08 3.48 29.64
C LYS A 786 -19.83 2.75 30.15
N VAL A 787 -19.95 1.46 30.51
CA VAL A 787 -18.81 0.68 31.04
C VAL A 787 -17.83 0.36 29.91
N LEU A 788 -18.33 -0.15 28.79
CA LEU A 788 -17.50 -0.50 27.63
C LEU A 788 -16.78 0.72 27.05
N ILE A 789 -17.50 1.84 26.91
CA ILE A 789 -16.90 3.10 26.44
C ILE A 789 -15.80 3.56 27.41
N SER A 790 -16.03 3.45 28.73
CA SER A 790 -15.04 3.86 29.72
C SER A 790 -13.76 3.03 29.66
N GLN A 791 -13.86 1.72 29.37
CA GLN A 791 -12.69 0.85 29.23
C GLN A 791 -11.85 1.25 28.03
N ILE A 792 -12.47 1.44 26.85
CA ILE A 792 -11.77 1.85 25.63
C ILE A 792 -11.12 3.21 25.80
N TRP A 793 -11.89 4.20 26.28
CA TRP A 793 -11.39 5.55 26.45
C TRP A 793 -10.25 5.62 27.46
N ASN A 794 -10.40 4.97 28.62
CA ASN A 794 -9.34 4.94 29.63
C ASN A 794 -8.09 4.22 29.09
N ALA A 795 -8.24 3.14 28.32
CA ALA A 795 -7.10 2.48 27.68
C ALA A 795 -6.35 3.40 26.72
N ILE A 796 -7.05 4.20 25.91
CA ILE A 796 -6.44 5.19 25.00
C ILE A 796 -5.68 6.27 25.79
N ILE A 797 -6.28 6.81 26.84
CA ILE A 797 -5.63 7.86 27.65
C ILE A 797 -4.42 7.30 28.41
N ILE A 798 -4.54 6.09 28.96
CA ILE A 798 -3.44 5.41 29.66
C ILE A 798 -2.30 5.07 28.69
N SER A 799 -2.58 4.66 27.44
CA SER A 799 -1.50 4.41 26.47
C SER A 799 -0.74 5.70 26.13
N MET A 800 -1.44 6.82 25.94
CA MET A 800 -0.82 8.14 25.73
C MET A 800 0.01 8.60 26.94
N TYR A 801 -0.40 8.26 28.16
CA TYR A 801 0.41 8.49 29.36
C TYR A 801 1.67 7.63 29.38
N ARG A 802 1.57 6.34 29.05
CA ARG A 802 2.71 5.41 28.97
C ARG A 802 3.74 5.81 27.92
N GLU A 803 3.30 6.46 26.84
CA GLU A 803 4.17 7.06 25.82
C GLU A 803 4.72 8.45 26.22
N HIS A 804 4.37 8.97 27.40
CA HIS A 804 4.79 10.29 27.90
C HIS A 804 4.25 11.48 27.10
N LEU A 805 3.13 11.31 26.39
CA LEU A 805 2.46 12.40 25.65
C LEU A 805 1.60 13.29 26.57
N LEU A 806 1.14 12.73 27.69
CA LEU A 806 0.28 13.41 28.67
C LEU A 806 0.94 13.42 30.05
N ALA A 807 0.82 14.54 30.75
CA ALA A 807 1.15 14.64 32.16
C ALA A 807 0.05 14.01 33.05
N ILE A 808 0.40 13.62 34.27
CA ILE A 808 -0.53 12.99 35.22
C ILE A 808 -1.78 13.86 35.50
N ASP A 809 -1.60 15.18 35.58
CA ASP A 809 -2.70 16.14 35.81
C ASP A 809 -3.73 16.14 34.68
N HIS A 810 -3.28 15.91 33.44
CA HIS A 810 -4.14 15.84 32.26
C HIS A 810 -4.90 14.51 32.24
N VAL A 811 -4.22 13.42 32.59
CA VAL A 811 -4.82 12.09 32.68
C VAL A 811 -5.97 12.07 33.68
N GLN A 812 -5.79 12.64 34.87
CA GLN A 812 -6.85 12.69 35.89
C GLN A 812 -8.12 13.40 35.41
N LYS A 813 -7.98 14.44 34.57
CA LYS A 813 -9.11 15.17 33.98
C LYS A 813 -9.78 14.43 32.83
N LEU A 814 -9.05 13.53 32.16
CA LEU A 814 -9.49 12.82 30.97
C LEU A 814 -10.02 11.40 31.26
N LEU A 815 -9.77 10.81 32.43
CA LEU A 815 -10.24 9.47 32.78
C LEU A 815 -11.69 9.44 33.27
N TYR A 816 -12.39 8.33 32.97
CA TYR A 816 -13.63 7.98 33.66
C TYR A 816 -13.32 7.49 35.08
N HIS A 817 -13.99 8.11 36.06
CA HIS A 817 -13.84 7.76 37.47
C HIS A 817 -15.06 7.01 37.99
N GLN A 818 -14.84 5.96 38.79
CA GLN A 818 -15.90 5.32 39.56
C GLN A 818 -16.15 6.15 40.82
N VAL A 819 -17.33 6.75 40.92
CA VAL A 819 -17.76 7.54 42.07
C VAL A 819 -18.86 6.76 42.80
N PRO A 820 -18.92 6.76 44.14
CA PRO A 820 -20.06 6.22 44.87
C PRO A 820 -21.34 6.91 44.41
N SER A 821 -22.38 6.14 44.11
CA SER A 821 -23.71 6.66 43.80
C SER A 821 -24.34 7.21 45.08
N GLU A 822 -25.26 8.16 44.93
CA GLU A 822 -26.14 8.62 46.02
C GLU A 822 -27.04 7.51 46.59
N GLN A 823 -27.16 6.37 45.91
CA GLN A 823 -27.77 5.14 46.46
C GLN A 823 -26.69 4.28 47.12
N GLU A 824 -26.85 4.02 48.42
CA GLU A 824 -25.96 3.15 49.21
C GLU A 824 -25.67 1.83 48.48
N GLY A 825 -24.39 1.53 48.30
CA GLY A 825 -23.91 0.27 47.73
C GLY A 825 -23.76 0.22 46.20
N LYS A 826 -24.17 1.24 45.42
CA LYS A 826 -23.92 1.28 43.97
C LYS A 826 -22.80 2.26 43.63
N ARG A 827 -21.87 1.87 42.75
CA ARG A 827 -20.87 2.78 42.16
C ARG A 827 -21.33 3.20 40.76
N THR A 828 -21.28 4.49 40.46
CA THR A 828 -21.59 5.05 39.13
C THR A 828 -20.32 5.56 38.46
N LEU A 829 -20.30 5.52 37.13
CA LEU A 829 -19.18 6.05 36.34
C LEU A 829 -19.44 7.52 36.00
N ARG A 830 -18.55 8.40 36.44
CA ARG A 830 -18.54 9.83 36.10
C ARG A 830 -17.75 10.03 34.81
N ALA A 831 -18.36 10.71 33.83
CA ALA A 831 -17.69 11.05 32.59
C ALA A 831 -16.72 12.24 32.78
N PRO A 832 -15.59 12.27 32.07
CA PRO A 832 -14.70 13.43 31.97
C PRO A 832 -15.46 14.71 31.60
N THR A 833 -15.04 15.85 32.16
CA THR A 833 -15.58 17.17 31.78
C THR A 833 -15.35 17.48 30.30
N PHE A 834 -14.31 16.87 29.71
CA PHE A 834 -14.03 16.88 28.27
C PHE A 834 -15.23 16.51 27.38
N PHE A 835 -16.10 15.60 27.81
CA PHE A 835 -17.29 15.20 27.04
C PHE A 835 -18.53 16.04 27.34
N VAL A 836 -18.53 16.74 28.47
CA VAL A 836 -19.72 17.42 29.03
C VAL A 836 -19.69 18.92 28.78
N SER A 837 -18.51 19.52 28.60
CA SER A 837 -18.37 20.95 28.29
C SER A 837 -18.92 21.28 26.90
N GLN A 838 -20.24 21.40 26.80
CA GLN A 838 -20.94 21.96 25.66
C GLN A 838 -21.02 23.48 25.86
N GLU A 839 -20.56 24.24 24.87
CA GLU A 839 -20.91 25.65 24.63
C GLU A 839 -20.56 26.71 25.70
N ASP A 840 -20.03 26.35 26.88
CA ASP A 840 -19.55 27.35 27.83
C ASP A 840 -18.27 28.05 27.32
N HIS A 841 -18.43 29.29 26.86
CA HIS A 841 -17.33 30.21 26.56
C HIS A 841 -16.56 30.66 27.81
N SER A 842 -17.11 30.41 29.00
CA SER A 842 -16.57 30.82 30.31
C SER A 842 -15.43 29.93 30.81
N PHE A 843 -15.32 28.68 30.36
CA PHE A 843 -14.27 27.76 30.76
C PHE A 843 -13.25 27.54 29.63
N LYS A 844 -12.13 28.29 29.68
CA LYS A 844 -10.90 27.94 28.95
C LYS A 844 -10.15 26.85 29.72
N THR A 845 -10.71 25.65 29.79
CA THR A 845 -9.98 24.51 30.36
C THR A 845 -9.13 23.87 29.25
N GLU A 846 -7.82 24.05 29.31
CA GLU A 846 -6.89 23.33 28.43
C GLU A 846 -6.85 21.86 28.84
N PHE A 847 -7.42 20.99 27.99
CA PHE A 847 -7.42 19.54 28.20
C PHE A 847 -6.13 18.89 27.69
N PHE A 848 -5.52 19.48 26.66
CA PHE A 848 -4.26 19.05 26.05
C PHE A 848 -3.29 20.23 26.02
N PRO A 849 -1.97 19.98 26.11
CA PRO A 849 -0.98 21.00 25.80
C PRO A 849 -1.16 21.46 24.34
N SER A 850 -1.03 22.75 24.09
CA SER A 850 -1.22 23.33 22.75
C SER A 850 -0.22 22.74 21.75
N GLN A 851 -0.70 22.35 20.57
CA GLN A 851 0.12 21.74 19.50
C GLN A 851 0.79 20.42 19.91
N SER A 852 0.25 19.72 20.90
CA SER A 852 0.78 18.42 21.32
C SER A 852 0.40 17.30 20.35
N GLU A 853 1.23 16.28 20.27
CA GLU A 853 0.91 15.04 19.56
C GLU A 853 -0.35 14.35 20.14
N ALA A 854 -0.61 14.51 21.45
CA ALA A 854 -1.85 14.03 22.06
C ALA A 854 -3.10 14.73 21.48
N GLU A 855 -3.08 16.05 21.35
CA GLU A 855 -4.16 16.83 20.73
C GLU A 855 -4.39 16.37 19.28
N ARG A 856 -3.31 16.23 18.51
CA ARG A 856 -3.36 15.77 17.12
C ARG A 856 -3.95 14.37 17.00
N ARG A 857 -3.48 13.40 17.80
CA ARG A 857 -3.96 12.00 17.76
C ARG A 857 -5.43 11.89 18.15
N ILE A 858 -5.86 12.56 19.23
CA ILE A 858 -7.27 12.55 19.66
C ILE A 858 -8.17 13.26 18.66
N SER A 859 -7.72 14.38 18.08
CA SER A 859 -8.45 15.11 17.04
C SER A 859 -8.64 14.24 15.79
N PHE A 860 -7.56 13.58 15.34
CA PHE A 860 -7.62 12.67 14.20
C PHE A 860 -8.52 11.45 14.47
N PHE A 861 -8.45 10.86 15.67
CA PHE A 861 -9.32 9.77 16.09
C PHE A 861 -10.80 10.19 16.11
N ALA A 862 -11.11 11.35 16.70
CA ALA A 862 -12.47 11.87 16.80
C ALA A 862 -13.04 12.25 15.43
N GLN A 863 -12.22 12.81 14.54
CA GLN A 863 -12.59 13.12 13.16
C GLN A 863 -12.81 11.84 12.35
N SER A 864 -11.96 10.82 12.52
CA SER A 864 -12.12 9.52 11.85
C SER A 864 -13.47 8.90 12.21
N LEU A 865 -13.83 8.87 13.49
CA LEU A 865 -15.14 8.38 13.95
C LEU A 865 -16.33 9.23 13.51
N SER A 866 -16.10 10.45 13.01
CA SER A 866 -17.14 11.30 12.42
C SER A 866 -17.47 10.95 10.97
N THR A 867 -16.59 10.22 10.30
CA THR A 867 -16.75 9.77 8.91
C THR A 867 -17.51 8.45 8.84
N PRO A 868 -18.11 8.10 7.69
CA PRO A 868 -18.66 6.77 7.48
C PRO A 868 -17.54 5.73 7.42
N ILE A 869 -17.37 4.99 8.52
CA ILE A 869 -16.53 3.79 8.61
C ILE A 869 -17.40 2.55 8.30
N PRO A 870 -16.86 1.51 7.65
CA PRO A 870 -17.54 0.22 7.50
C PRO A 870 -18.06 -0.31 8.84
N GLU A 871 -19.13 -1.09 8.80
CA GLU A 871 -19.66 -1.71 10.01
C GLU A 871 -18.62 -2.66 10.62
N PRO A 872 -18.45 -2.62 11.96
CA PRO A 872 -17.52 -3.52 12.62
C PRO A 872 -17.98 -4.96 12.41
N VAL A 873 -17.04 -5.82 12.01
CA VAL A 873 -17.28 -7.27 11.90
C VAL A 873 -16.96 -7.96 13.22
N PRO A 874 -17.60 -9.10 13.55
CA PRO A 874 -17.20 -9.93 14.68
C PRO A 874 -15.72 -10.31 14.60
N VAL A 875 -15.08 -10.57 15.75
CA VAL A 875 -13.65 -10.92 15.84
C VAL A 875 -13.32 -12.14 14.95
N ASP A 876 -14.22 -13.11 14.87
CA ASP A 876 -14.10 -14.32 14.05
C ASP A 876 -14.03 -14.01 12.54
N ASN A 877 -14.63 -12.91 12.12
CA ASN A 877 -14.68 -12.43 10.73
C ASN A 877 -13.62 -11.35 10.44
N MET A 878 -12.79 -10.99 11.41
CA MET A 878 -11.76 -9.97 11.23
C MET A 878 -10.68 -10.46 10.26
N PRO A 879 -10.34 -9.70 9.20
CA PRO A 879 -9.29 -10.07 8.28
C PRO A 879 -7.96 -10.34 8.99
N THR A 880 -7.29 -11.42 8.61
CA THR A 880 -5.97 -11.75 9.14
C THR A 880 -4.91 -10.97 8.39
N PHE A 881 -4.11 -10.18 9.09
CA PHE A 881 -2.94 -9.53 8.51
C PHE A 881 -1.68 -10.08 9.16
N SER A 882 -0.67 -10.36 8.34
CA SER A 882 0.66 -10.73 8.79
C SER A 882 1.61 -9.66 8.27
N VAL A 883 2.26 -8.93 9.18
CA VAL A 883 3.21 -7.89 8.81
C VAL A 883 4.60 -8.51 8.81
N MET A 884 5.20 -8.63 7.62
CA MET A 884 6.62 -8.92 7.51
C MET A 884 7.37 -7.60 7.43
N ILE A 885 8.15 -7.29 8.47
CA ILE A 885 8.98 -6.09 8.47
C ILE A 885 10.38 -6.49 7.98
N PRO A 886 10.81 -6.05 6.78
CA PRO A 886 12.13 -6.36 6.29
C PRO A 886 13.17 -5.62 7.16
N HIS A 887 13.95 -6.39 7.91
CA HIS A 887 15.02 -5.86 8.76
C HIS A 887 16.24 -5.51 7.91
N TYR A 888 16.35 -4.26 7.46
CA TYR A 888 17.47 -3.74 6.67
C TYR A 888 18.64 -3.23 7.55
N GLY A 889 18.84 -3.82 8.72
CA GLY A 889 19.91 -3.44 9.65
C GLY A 889 19.53 -2.37 10.69
N GLU A 890 18.27 -1.89 10.69
CA GLU A 890 17.74 -1.02 11.74
C GLU A 890 17.59 -1.83 13.05
N LYS A 891 18.29 -1.41 14.11
CA LYS A 891 18.15 -2.05 15.43
C LYS A 891 16.75 -1.75 15.99
N ILE A 892 16.04 -2.79 16.44
CA ILE A 892 14.73 -2.66 17.10
C ILE A 892 14.84 -1.76 18.34
N LEU A 893 15.91 -1.87 19.12
CA LEU A 893 16.07 -1.09 20.35
C LEU A 893 17.49 -0.56 20.44
N LEU A 894 17.61 0.77 20.52
CA LEU A 894 18.90 1.45 20.61
C LEU A 894 19.64 1.07 21.89
N SER A 895 20.96 0.92 21.79
CA SER A 895 21.79 0.76 22.98
C SER A 895 21.95 2.10 23.70
N LEU A 896 22.22 2.05 25.01
CA LEU A 896 22.46 3.26 25.79
C LEU A 896 23.66 4.07 25.26
N ARG A 897 24.67 3.37 24.72
CA ARG A 897 25.87 3.98 24.15
C ARG A 897 25.53 4.82 22.93
N GLU A 898 24.74 4.31 21.99
CA GLU A 898 24.31 5.04 20.78
C GLU A 898 23.43 6.26 21.12
N ILE A 899 22.73 6.21 22.25
CA ILE A 899 21.83 7.29 22.68
C ILE A 899 22.62 8.46 23.28
N ILE A 900 23.63 8.16 24.09
CA ILE A 900 24.36 9.14 24.92
C ILE A 900 25.71 9.54 24.32
N ARG A 901 26.27 8.74 23.42
CA ARG A 901 27.57 9.03 22.78
C ARG A 901 27.37 9.69 21.42
N GLU A 902 28.33 10.52 21.04
CA GLU A 902 28.45 11.04 19.68
C GLU A 902 28.96 9.91 18.77
N ASP A 903 28.13 9.49 17.81
CA ASP A 903 28.45 8.42 16.86
C ASP A 903 29.21 8.94 15.62
N ASP A 904 29.12 10.25 15.32
CA ASP A 904 29.76 10.89 14.16
C ASP A 904 30.70 12.03 14.63
N PRO A 905 32.01 12.03 14.27
CA PRO A 905 32.93 13.13 14.59
C PRO A 905 32.49 14.52 14.08
N TYR A 906 31.55 14.59 13.13
CA TYR A 906 30.98 15.86 12.64
C TYR A 906 29.73 16.32 13.41
N SER A 907 29.09 15.44 14.19
CA SER A 907 27.92 15.77 15.01
C SER A 907 28.32 16.04 16.47
N ARG A 908 28.13 17.28 16.93
CA ARG A 908 28.38 17.69 18.33
C ARG A 908 27.18 17.50 19.26
N VAL A 909 26.14 16.81 18.80
CA VAL A 909 24.88 16.61 19.53
C VAL A 909 24.58 15.12 19.59
N THR A 910 24.38 14.60 20.80
CA THR A 910 24.00 13.20 21.02
C THR A 910 22.55 12.98 20.59
N MET A 911 22.20 11.74 20.24
CA MET A 911 20.84 11.42 19.83
C MET A 911 19.81 11.78 20.91
N LEU A 912 20.14 11.55 22.19
CA LEU A 912 19.27 11.93 23.30
C LEU A 912 19.01 13.43 23.36
N GLU A 913 20.06 14.24 23.21
CA GLU A 913 19.94 15.69 23.31
C GLU A 913 19.15 16.27 22.14
N TYR A 914 19.35 15.71 20.93
CA TYR A 914 18.54 16.03 19.77
C TYR A 914 17.05 15.72 20.01
N LEU A 915 16.72 14.55 20.57
CA LEU A 915 15.34 14.15 20.86
C LEU A 915 14.69 15.00 21.94
N LYS A 916 15.43 15.44 22.97
CA LYS A 916 14.92 16.37 23.99
C LYS A 916 14.55 17.72 23.39
N GLN A 917 15.36 18.24 22.48
CA GLN A 917 15.08 19.50 21.80
C GLN A 917 13.86 19.39 20.88
N LEU A 918 13.66 18.23 20.25
CA LEU A 918 12.51 17.97 19.40
C LEU A 918 11.21 17.75 20.21
N HIS A 919 11.30 17.07 21.37
CA HIS A 919 10.16 16.68 22.21
C HIS A 919 10.30 17.13 23.67
N PRO A 920 10.42 18.44 23.96
CA PRO A 920 10.73 18.93 25.31
C PRO A 920 9.63 18.58 26.33
N HIS A 921 8.37 18.75 25.95
CA HIS A 921 7.23 18.44 26.83
C HIS A 921 7.14 16.93 27.17
N GLU A 922 7.43 16.06 26.21
CA GLU A 922 7.39 14.61 26.43
C GLU A 922 8.56 14.15 27.32
N TRP A 923 9.72 14.79 27.17
CA TRP A 923 10.86 14.55 28.06
C TRP A 923 10.55 14.97 29.49
N ASP A 924 9.92 16.12 29.70
CA ASP A 924 9.50 16.57 31.03
C ASP A 924 8.51 15.59 31.68
N CYS A 925 7.56 15.06 30.90
CA CYS A 925 6.63 14.02 31.36
C CYS A 925 7.37 12.73 31.72
N PHE A 926 8.31 12.30 30.88
CA PHE A 926 9.15 11.13 31.13
C PHE A 926 9.97 11.25 32.42
N VAL A 927 10.60 12.41 32.64
CA VAL A 927 11.40 12.70 33.83
C VAL A 927 10.54 12.69 35.08
N LYS A 928 9.36 13.34 35.05
CA LYS A 928 8.42 13.34 36.18
C LYS A 928 7.95 11.93 36.54
N ASP A 929 7.57 11.12 35.55
CA ASP A 929 7.12 9.74 35.76
C ASP A 929 8.25 8.85 36.31
N THR A 930 9.48 9.04 35.83
CA THR A 930 10.64 8.28 36.30
C THR A 930 11.05 8.66 37.72
N LYS A 931 10.87 9.94 38.13
CA LYS A 931 11.06 10.38 39.51
C LYS A 931 10.05 9.75 40.46
N ILE A 932 8.76 9.75 40.09
CA ILE A 932 7.69 9.10 40.89
C ILE A 932 8.03 7.62 41.11
N LEU A 933 8.43 6.92 40.06
CA LEU A 933 8.79 5.50 40.17
C LEU A 933 10.02 5.25 41.05
N ALA A 934 11.02 6.14 40.99
CA ALA A 934 12.18 6.09 41.87
C ALA A 934 11.82 6.36 43.33
N ASP A 935 10.92 7.33 43.58
CA ASP A 935 10.41 7.67 44.91
C ASP A 935 9.57 6.52 45.49
N GLU A 936 8.68 5.90 44.70
CA GLU A 936 7.91 4.71 45.12
C GLU A 936 8.81 3.51 45.44
N THR A 937 9.85 3.29 44.62
CA THR A 937 10.82 2.20 44.84
C THR A 937 11.64 2.42 46.11
N SER A 938 12.03 3.67 46.39
CA SER A 938 12.76 4.01 47.63
C SER A 938 11.89 3.91 48.88
N GLN A 939 10.61 4.30 48.80
CA GLN A 939 9.62 4.11 49.86
C GLN A 939 9.38 2.61 50.16
N PHE A 940 9.30 1.77 49.12
CA PHE A 940 9.13 0.32 49.27
C PHE A 940 10.36 -0.35 49.91
N ASN A 941 11.57 0.18 49.65
CA ASN A 941 12.83 -0.29 50.24
C ASN A 941 13.10 0.25 51.66
N GLY A 942 12.16 1.00 52.25
CA GLY A 942 12.21 1.38 53.67
C GLY A 942 13.01 2.65 54.00
N GLU A 943 13.32 3.51 53.02
CA GLU A 943 13.90 4.84 53.29
C GLU A 943 12.78 5.84 53.65
N TYR A 944 12.72 6.30 54.92
CA TYR A 944 11.80 7.35 55.36
C TYR A 944 12.36 8.77 55.12
N GLU A 945 11.45 9.64 54.65
CA GLU A 945 11.45 11.12 54.52
C GLU A 945 12.79 11.88 54.57
N LYS A 946 13.13 12.52 53.45
CA LYS A 946 14.08 13.63 53.40
C LYS A 946 13.46 14.87 54.08
N THR A 947 14.15 15.42 55.09
CA THR A 947 13.76 16.65 55.78
C THR A 947 13.86 17.89 54.87
N GLU A 948 12.95 18.86 55.02
CA GLU A 948 12.78 20.09 54.22
C GLU A 948 14.00 21.05 54.10
N LYS A 949 15.15 20.74 54.67
CA LYS A 949 16.37 21.55 54.51
C LYS A 949 17.25 20.99 53.40
N ASP A 950 16.93 21.32 52.14
CA ASP A 950 17.89 21.62 51.07
C ASP A 950 17.22 21.62 49.68
N THR A 951 16.41 22.63 49.39
CA THR A 951 15.85 22.86 48.04
C THR A 951 16.92 23.05 46.96
N ALA A 952 18.14 23.46 47.34
CA ALA A 952 19.29 23.54 46.43
C ALA A 952 19.96 22.17 46.18
N LYS A 953 20.11 21.32 47.21
CA LYS A 953 20.65 19.96 47.00
C LYS A 953 19.67 19.06 46.27
N ALA A 954 18.36 19.21 46.49
CA ALA A 954 17.34 18.48 45.74
C ALA A 954 17.41 18.79 44.22
N LYS A 955 17.62 20.07 43.85
CA LYS A 955 17.82 20.44 42.43
C LYS A 955 19.10 19.86 41.83
N ILE A 956 20.18 19.75 42.61
CA ILE A 956 21.44 19.14 42.16
C ILE A 956 21.30 17.62 42.05
N ASP A 957 20.61 16.99 43.00
CA ASP A 957 20.31 15.56 43.02
C ASP A 957 19.40 15.13 41.86
N ASP A 958 18.64 16.06 41.31
CA ASP A 958 17.71 15.86 40.20
C ASP A 958 18.34 16.02 38.81
N LEU A 959 19.53 16.63 38.71
CA LEU A 959 20.24 16.85 37.44
C LEU A 959 20.37 15.58 36.59
N PRO A 960 20.74 14.39 37.15
CA PRO A 960 20.83 13.16 36.37
C PRO A 960 19.52 12.77 35.67
N PHE A 961 18.37 13.02 36.30
CA PHE A 961 17.08 12.75 35.68
C PHE A 961 16.84 13.65 34.46
N TYR A 962 17.17 14.94 34.53
CA TYR A 962 17.00 15.84 33.38
C TYR A 962 18.03 15.58 32.27
N CYS A 963 19.26 15.16 32.62
CA CYS A 963 20.32 14.90 31.64
C CYS A 963 20.21 13.53 30.95
N ILE A 964 19.88 12.46 31.68
CA ILE A 964 19.95 11.08 31.17
C ILE A 964 18.62 10.33 31.35
N GLY A 965 17.73 10.83 32.21
CA GLY A 965 16.42 10.22 32.47
C GLY A 965 16.36 9.39 33.74
N PHE A 966 17.50 9.09 34.37
CA PHE A 966 17.58 8.29 35.59
C PHE A 966 18.79 8.66 36.45
N LYS A 967 18.70 8.38 37.76
CA LYS A 967 19.79 8.57 38.74
C LYS A 967 20.58 7.29 39.01
N SER A 968 19.94 6.13 38.92
CA SER A 968 20.57 4.81 39.11
C SER A 968 20.65 4.06 37.80
N ALA A 969 21.81 3.48 37.48
CA ALA A 969 22.04 2.70 36.26
C ALA A 969 21.44 1.29 36.29
N ALA A 970 20.39 1.06 37.09
CA ALA A 970 19.73 -0.23 37.13
C ALA A 970 19.18 -0.61 35.72
N PRO A 971 19.17 -1.91 35.37
CA PRO A 971 18.73 -2.36 34.04
C PRO A 971 17.34 -1.86 33.65
N GLU A 972 16.44 -1.69 34.61
CA GLU A 972 15.07 -1.21 34.40
C GLU A 972 15.04 0.26 33.93
N TYR A 973 15.74 1.16 34.63
CA TYR A 973 15.79 2.58 34.28
C TYR A 973 16.54 2.82 32.97
N THR A 974 17.63 2.09 32.74
CA THR A 974 18.39 2.17 31.48
C THR A 974 17.57 1.68 30.29
N LEU A 975 16.82 0.57 30.46
CA LEU A 975 15.89 0.08 29.44
C LEU A 975 14.80 1.11 29.14
N ARG A 976 14.27 1.78 30.16
CA ARG A 976 13.22 2.78 30.03
C ARG A 976 13.64 3.98 29.17
N THR A 977 14.84 4.53 29.39
CA THR A 977 15.41 5.59 28.52
C THR A 977 15.64 5.08 27.10
N ARG A 978 16.12 3.83 26.93
CA ARG A 978 16.32 3.21 25.62
C ARG A 978 15.01 3.05 24.84
N ILE A 979 13.95 2.63 25.52
CA ILE A 979 12.59 2.53 24.96
C ILE A 979 12.09 3.92 24.56
N TRP A 980 12.23 4.92 25.44
CA TRP A 980 11.79 6.29 25.16
C TRP A 980 12.45 6.86 23.89
N ALA A 981 13.76 6.68 23.76
CA ALA A 981 14.51 7.12 22.59
C ALA A 981 14.15 6.32 21.33
N SER A 982 14.04 4.99 21.43
CA SER A 982 13.70 4.12 20.30
C SER A 982 12.29 4.39 19.78
N LEU A 983 11.32 4.71 20.66
CA LEU A 983 9.95 5.05 20.29
C LEU A 983 9.85 6.37 19.49
N ARG A 984 10.86 7.24 19.53
CA ARG A 984 10.87 8.52 18.81
C ARG A 984 11.75 8.51 17.57
N SER A 985 12.81 7.71 17.58
CA SER A 985 13.79 7.60 16.49
C SER A 985 13.55 6.41 15.57
N GLN A 986 13.33 5.21 16.12
CA GLN A 986 13.25 3.97 15.34
C GLN A 986 11.85 3.73 14.79
N THR A 987 11.75 3.50 13.49
CA THR A 987 10.48 3.21 12.82
C THR A 987 10.04 1.78 13.13
N LEU A 988 10.99 0.84 13.19
CA LEU A 988 10.73 -0.56 13.48
C LEU A 988 10.14 -0.75 14.89
N TYR A 989 10.74 -0.10 15.90
CA TYR A 989 10.22 -0.17 17.27
C TYR A 989 8.81 0.39 17.38
N ARG A 990 8.56 1.59 16.80
CA ARG A 990 7.23 2.22 16.76
C ARG A 990 6.19 1.32 16.12
N THR A 991 6.56 0.67 15.03
CA THR A 991 5.68 -0.25 14.30
C THR A 991 5.32 -1.43 15.19
N ILE A 992 6.32 -2.11 15.77
CA ILE A 992 6.11 -3.28 16.65
C ILE A 992 5.28 -2.88 17.88
N SER A 993 5.63 -1.79 18.56
CA SER A 993 4.92 -1.30 19.74
C SER A 993 3.50 -0.81 19.43
N GLY A 994 3.20 -0.41 18.20
CA GLY A 994 1.85 -0.04 17.80
C GLY A 994 0.95 -1.24 17.45
N PHE A 995 1.54 -2.40 17.18
CA PHE A 995 0.82 -3.64 16.88
C PHE A 995 0.61 -4.55 18.11
N MET A 996 1.51 -4.47 19.11
CA MET A 996 1.37 -5.14 20.41
C MET A 996 0.54 -4.31 21.38
#